data_AF-A0A9W7CH65-F1
#
_entry.id   AF-A0A9W7CH65-F1
#
_cell.length_a   1.000
_cell.length_b   1.000
_cell.length_c   1.000
_cell.angle_alpha   90.00
_cell.angle_beta   90.00
_cell.angle_gamma   90.00
#
_symmetry.space_group_name_H-M   'P 1'
#
loop_
_entity.id
_entity.type
_entity.pdbx_description
1 polymer ?
#
loop_
_entity_poly.entity_id
_entity_poly.type
_entity_poly.pdbx_seq_one_letter_code
_entity_poly.pdbx_strand_id
1 'polypeptide(L)'
;MCKYIFPANHPKANQQCGSKGNWCRHHAKYQPAVVEPVIDEPAVDEPTMTKSIEEIYGEHCIQHIKSVDKYDEPKLGDSRVLSPSDWIKSKMHAVGDSVDYKHSDDVTPDFGNDGYTYLLQYQFNELDESEMLDNFFFKSSEDREIFEQANVECGVEYFLATKSYDERLHNLCMMIRSDWYCNNQNMWNLAGFFARQPHSDWYLMRKTYLCVLKQKVERFNKEFATKEFDGWFDSKYNPSLNEGKLKGIAAGYDSAAYKQWKDEYEVKEPRKTSTSKTFELSTLDQDFELTFKSERKLATLTQLVELTGRTIDDMRSAMVDTSFEIDELEYWAEKYLVIENKPNRDFDLNFSTFEKMLKTTNFESLHLLKRFVLYFIHEFYVFEGSDITYYKRKPTEDDNSVIKAYDPKNFFKVQIQFIENKKPRSTKLSELLNTIPFHKFANTVCKWEHDPNDMETFSLANPLLAKDLHEEITESDLHPVLVDYLRRIICFNHPERYQWLMEYIGSLCHYPDSKTKVMLVLYSMEKQIGKSNFFKLLTSLLGAANTHMTQHLTNVFGERGSPQLRHKKLCWFEEIAGDKRSFRNCLERVKSAITDSVQSSRKLYHEEEVHGNITEFIGASNNLIGIVKDKMTIFDVNPAEQHNKVYYGKLIDDVIKNENEMNKFYTYLKQFANPEPKSFFRTGIGTKWNRTH
;
A
#
# COMPACT_ATOMS: atom_id res chain seq x y z
N MET A 1 -43.39 15.36 -43.09
CA MET A 1 -44.73 15.31 -43.73
C MET A 1 -45.44 14.07 -43.22
N CYS A 2 -46.59 14.27 -42.59
CA CYS A 2 -47.82 13.45 -42.48
C CYS A 2 -47.76 11.91 -42.59
N LYS A 3 -48.53 11.11 -41.88
CA LYS A 3 -49.57 11.25 -40.82
C LYS A 3 -50.05 9.81 -40.52
N TYR A 4 -50.34 9.51 -39.24
CA TYR A 4 -51.45 8.71 -38.68
C TYR A 4 -51.70 7.27 -39.18
N ILE A 5 -52.05 6.32 -38.31
CA ILE A 5 -53.45 6.03 -37.91
C ILE A 5 -53.49 5.27 -36.56
N PHE A 6 -54.37 5.73 -35.65
CA PHE A 6 -55.03 4.98 -34.55
C PHE A 6 -56.45 4.60 -35.03
N PRO A 7 -57.08 3.52 -34.50
CA PRO A 7 -58.14 3.69 -33.46
C PRO A 7 -58.10 2.55 -32.40
N ALA A 8 -58.31 2.76 -31.09
CA ALA A 8 -59.52 3.13 -30.33
C ALA A 8 -60.67 2.09 -30.36
N ASN A 9 -60.92 1.40 -29.22
CA ASN A 9 -62.18 1.43 -28.44
C ASN A 9 -62.41 0.20 -27.52
N HIS A 10 -62.57 0.47 -26.22
CA HIS A 10 -63.37 -0.28 -25.24
C HIS A 10 -64.88 -0.02 -25.48
N PRO A 11 -65.86 -0.87 -25.05
CA PRO A 11 -66.37 -0.79 -23.66
C PRO A 11 -67.08 -2.03 -23.03
N LYS A 12 -67.07 -2.05 -21.67
CA LYS A 12 -68.14 -2.35 -20.68
C LYS A 12 -68.73 -3.79 -20.57
N ALA A 13 -68.62 -4.44 -19.40
CA ALA A 13 -69.53 -4.43 -18.20
C ALA A 13 -70.66 -5.49 -18.36
N ASN A 14 -71.14 -6.29 -17.41
CA ASN A 14 -71.40 -6.30 -15.96
C ASN A 14 -71.63 -7.82 -15.60
N GLN A 15 -71.69 -8.37 -14.38
CA GLN A 15 -72.35 -7.96 -13.13
C GLN A 15 -72.06 -9.05 -12.05
N GLN A 16 -71.78 -8.60 -10.80
CA GLN A 16 -72.33 -9.04 -9.47
C GLN A 16 -72.43 -10.55 -9.09
N CYS A 17 -72.35 -11.03 -7.84
CA CYS A 17 -72.40 -10.45 -6.48
C CYS A 17 -72.07 -11.53 -5.43
N GLY A 18 -71.65 -11.10 -4.22
CA GLY A 18 -71.91 -11.75 -2.92
C GLY A 18 -71.05 -12.97 -2.53
N SER A 19 -70.85 -13.36 -1.27
CA SER A 19 -70.86 -12.74 0.07
C SER A 19 -70.71 -13.90 1.08
N LYS A 20 -69.97 -13.67 2.18
CA LYS A 20 -70.09 -14.32 3.51
C LYS A 20 -69.83 -15.85 3.64
N GLY A 21 -68.79 -16.18 4.42
CA GLY A 21 -68.98 -16.59 5.81
C GLY A 21 -69.00 -18.09 6.18
N ASN A 22 -68.12 -18.43 7.14
CA ASN A 22 -68.35 -19.30 8.31
C ASN A 22 -68.17 -20.83 8.19
N TRP A 23 -67.19 -21.39 8.94
CA TRP A 23 -67.32 -22.15 10.23
C TRP A 23 -67.01 -23.64 9.96
N CYS A 24 -66.47 -24.51 10.84
CA CYS A 24 -66.09 -24.46 12.25
C CYS A 24 -65.25 -25.71 12.63
N ARG A 25 -64.36 -25.55 13.62
CA ARG A 25 -64.09 -26.37 14.85
C ARG A 25 -64.25 -27.91 14.85
N HIS A 26 -63.26 -28.61 15.44
CA HIS A 26 -63.27 -29.24 16.80
C HIS A 26 -61.92 -29.96 17.05
N HIS A 27 -61.09 -29.57 18.03
CA HIS A 27 -61.05 -29.92 19.47
C HIS A 27 -60.48 -31.31 19.82
N ALA A 28 -59.32 -31.31 20.51
CA ALA A 28 -59.08 -32.09 21.73
C ALA A 28 -57.93 -31.47 22.55
N LYS A 29 -58.16 -31.32 23.86
CA LYS A 29 -57.31 -30.72 24.91
C LYS A 29 -56.42 -31.79 25.57
N TYR A 30 -55.26 -31.40 26.14
CA TYR A 30 -54.89 -31.58 27.56
C TYR A 30 -53.58 -30.81 27.87
N GLN A 31 -53.53 -30.12 29.03
CA GLN A 31 -52.44 -29.27 29.55
C GLN A 31 -51.46 -30.07 30.49
N PRO A 32 -50.56 -29.44 31.28
CA PRO A 32 -49.26 -28.86 30.91
C PRO A 32 -48.11 -29.38 31.83
N ALA A 33 -46.86 -28.99 31.53
CA ALA A 33 -45.78 -29.01 32.53
C ALA A 33 -44.97 -27.71 32.45
N VAL A 34 -44.71 -27.16 33.63
CA VAL A 34 -44.15 -25.85 33.95
C VAL A 34 -42.63 -25.84 33.75
N VAL A 35 -42.10 -24.83 33.05
CA VAL A 35 -40.71 -24.35 33.20
C VAL A 35 -40.73 -22.82 33.12
N GLU A 36 -39.99 -22.19 34.03
CA GLU A 36 -39.92 -20.76 34.34
C GLU A 36 -39.46 -19.85 33.18
N PRO A 37 -39.81 -18.55 33.20
CA PRO A 37 -39.53 -17.62 32.11
C PRO A 37 -38.10 -17.08 32.14
N VAL A 38 -37.40 -17.21 31.02
CA VAL A 38 -36.25 -16.35 30.68
C VAL A 38 -36.80 -15.06 30.08
N ILE A 39 -36.31 -13.93 30.59
CA ILE A 39 -36.66 -12.59 30.15
C ILE A 39 -36.08 -12.37 28.76
N ASP A 40 -36.94 -12.20 27.75
CA ASP A 40 -36.55 -11.69 26.43
C ASP A 40 -36.28 -10.19 26.54
N GLU A 41 -35.03 -9.78 26.30
CA GLU A 41 -34.69 -8.40 25.95
C GLU A 41 -35.17 -8.12 24.51
N PRO A 42 -35.73 -6.93 24.22
CA PRO A 42 -36.19 -6.61 22.87
C PRO A 42 -35.01 -6.47 21.92
N ALA A 43 -35.16 -7.09 20.74
CA ALA A 43 -34.27 -6.89 19.60
C ALA A 43 -34.18 -5.39 19.25
N VAL A 44 -32.96 -4.87 19.28
CA VAL A 44 -32.62 -3.57 18.70
C VAL A 44 -32.50 -3.79 17.20
N ASP A 45 -33.51 -3.35 16.44
CA ASP A 45 -33.43 -3.28 14.99
C ASP A 45 -32.30 -2.31 14.59
N GLU A 46 -31.30 -2.80 13.86
CA GLU A 46 -30.29 -1.97 13.20
C GLU A 46 -30.94 -1.12 12.10
N PRO A 47 -30.66 0.20 12.01
CA PRO A 47 -31.24 1.03 10.97
C PRO A 47 -30.59 0.79 9.61
N THR A 48 -31.36 0.30 8.65
CA THR A 48 -31.07 0.36 7.21
C THR A 48 -30.97 1.82 6.75
N MET A 49 -29.76 2.31 6.47
CA MET A 49 -29.52 3.61 5.84
C MET A 49 -29.68 3.51 4.31
N THR A 50 -30.91 3.69 3.84
CA THR A 50 -31.23 4.13 2.47
C THR A 50 -32.32 5.20 2.57
N LYS A 51 -31.98 6.36 3.13
CA LYS A 51 -32.79 7.58 3.09
C LYS A 51 -31.99 8.65 2.34
N SER A 52 -32.64 9.49 1.55
CA SER A 52 -31.96 10.61 0.88
C SER A 52 -31.47 11.64 1.91
N ILE A 53 -30.46 12.46 1.59
CA ILE A 53 -29.98 13.54 2.48
C ILE A 53 -31.14 14.46 2.92
N GLU A 54 -32.12 14.69 2.06
CA GLU A 54 -33.31 15.49 2.38
C GLU A 54 -34.24 14.78 3.40
N GLU A 55 -34.33 13.44 3.34
CA GLU A 55 -35.07 12.60 4.29
C GLU A 55 -34.32 12.36 5.61
N ILE A 56 -32.99 12.51 5.63
CA ILE A 56 -32.16 12.39 6.84
C ILE A 56 -32.04 13.75 7.56
N TYR A 57 -31.95 14.87 6.83
CA TYR A 57 -31.48 16.16 7.37
C TYR A 57 -32.46 17.36 7.29
N GLY A 58 -33.69 17.17 6.78
CA GLY A 58 -34.84 18.08 6.99
C GLY A 58 -34.80 19.48 6.31
N GLU A 59 -35.90 20.23 6.43
CA GLU A 59 -36.15 21.57 5.83
C GLU A 59 -35.21 22.69 6.30
N HIS A 60 -34.25 22.41 7.20
CA HIS A 60 -33.35 23.40 7.80
C HIS A 60 -32.00 23.57 7.08
N CYS A 61 -31.67 22.71 6.11
CA CYS A 61 -30.47 22.87 5.30
C CYS A 61 -30.69 23.95 4.22
N ILE A 62 -29.98 25.08 4.32
CA ILE A 62 -29.86 26.02 3.19
C ILE A 62 -28.80 25.44 2.23
N GLN A 63 -29.26 24.76 1.19
CA GLN A 63 -28.41 24.09 0.20
C GLN A 63 -27.93 25.04 -0.89
N HIS A 64 -26.65 24.94 -1.25
CA HIS A 64 -26.12 25.55 -2.48
C HIS A 64 -25.23 24.51 -3.18
N ILE A 65 -25.60 24.14 -4.42
CA ILE A 65 -24.85 23.18 -5.25
C ILE A 65 -23.96 23.98 -6.19
N LYS A 66 -22.67 23.65 -6.22
CA LYS A 66 -21.71 24.23 -7.17
C LYS A 66 -21.19 23.13 -8.09
N SER A 67 -21.41 23.28 -9.39
CA SER A 67 -20.74 22.41 -10.36
C SER A 67 -19.30 22.88 -10.57
N VAL A 68 -18.37 21.94 -10.53
CA VAL A 68 -16.97 22.19 -10.86
C VAL A 68 -16.75 21.72 -12.29
N ASP A 69 -16.86 22.63 -13.25
CA ASP A 69 -16.54 22.34 -14.66
C ASP A 69 -15.05 22.59 -14.91
N LYS A 70 -14.37 21.59 -15.51
CA LYS A 70 -12.93 21.55 -15.83
C LYS A 70 -12.00 21.62 -14.63
N TYR A 71 -11.44 20.47 -14.30
CA TYR A 71 -10.29 20.35 -13.42
C TYR A 71 -9.09 21.17 -13.93
N ASP A 72 -8.58 22.08 -13.09
CA ASP A 72 -7.15 22.37 -13.00
C ASP A 72 -6.45 21.20 -12.29
N GLU A 73 -6.53 20.02 -12.90
CA GLU A 73 -5.81 18.82 -12.49
C GLU A 73 -4.32 19.03 -12.81
N PRO A 74 -3.40 19.00 -11.83
CA PRO A 74 -2.02 18.71 -12.15
C PRO A 74 -1.98 17.25 -12.63
N LYS A 75 -1.85 17.04 -13.94
CA LYS A 75 -1.42 15.75 -14.48
C LYS A 75 0.01 15.50 -14.01
N LEU A 76 0.14 14.85 -12.87
CA LEU A 76 1.39 14.28 -12.38
C LEU A 76 1.80 13.17 -13.36
N GLY A 77 3.06 13.15 -13.79
CA GLY A 77 3.61 12.05 -14.56
C GLY A 77 3.41 10.71 -13.83
N ASP A 78 2.62 9.82 -14.43
CA ASP A 78 2.46 8.36 -14.27
C ASP A 78 2.65 7.70 -12.89
N SER A 79 2.48 8.38 -11.76
CA SER A 79 2.52 7.67 -10.46
C SER A 79 1.59 8.12 -9.34
N ARG A 80 0.89 9.26 -9.40
CA ARG A 80 -0.12 9.62 -8.38
C ARG A 80 -1.20 10.52 -8.97
N VAL A 81 -2.42 10.00 -9.11
CA VAL A 81 -3.63 10.83 -9.24
C VAL A 81 -4.16 11.01 -7.83
N LEU A 82 -4.27 12.24 -7.33
CA LEU A 82 -4.96 12.50 -6.07
C LEU A 82 -6.46 12.26 -6.27
N SER A 83 -7.13 11.66 -5.28
CA SER A 83 -8.59 11.62 -5.31
C SER A 83 -9.14 13.05 -5.24
N PRO A 84 -10.31 13.35 -5.85
CA PRO A 84 -10.95 14.67 -5.74
C PRO A 84 -11.12 15.15 -4.28
N SER A 85 -11.39 14.21 -3.36
CA SER A 85 -11.51 14.50 -1.92
C SER A 85 -10.17 14.87 -1.27
N ASP A 86 -9.05 14.24 -1.65
CA ASP A 86 -7.71 14.62 -1.16
C ASP A 86 -7.28 15.99 -1.69
N TRP A 87 -7.67 16.31 -2.94
CA TRP A 87 -7.47 17.64 -3.50
C TRP A 87 -8.25 18.70 -2.73
N ILE A 88 -9.52 18.45 -2.38
CA ILE A 88 -10.31 19.35 -1.52
C ILE A 88 -9.66 19.46 -0.14
N LYS A 89 -9.36 18.34 0.55
CA LYS A 89 -8.73 18.30 1.88
C LYS A 89 -7.40 19.08 1.91
N SER A 90 -6.61 19.04 0.84
CA SER A 90 -5.37 19.82 0.72
C SER A 90 -5.59 21.34 0.68
N LYS A 91 -6.74 21.79 0.15
CA LYS A 91 -7.16 23.20 0.19
C LYS A 91 -7.71 23.58 1.56
N MET A 92 -8.33 22.64 2.27
CA MET A 92 -8.89 22.88 3.61
C MET A 92 -7.81 23.19 4.65
N HIS A 93 -6.63 22.56 4.55
CA HIS A 93 -5.45 22.92 5.35
C HIS A 93 -5.01 24.38 5.16
N ALA A 94 -5.42 25.07 4.10
CA ALA A 94 -5.08 26.48 3.86
C ALA A 94 -5.99 27.48 4.60
N VAL A 95 -7.18 27.07 5.05
CA VAL A 95 -8.11 27.94 5.79
C VAL A 95 -7.82 27.90 7.31
N GLY A 96 -7.13 26.86 7.78
CA GLY A 96 -6.69 26.72 9.18
C GLY A 96 -7.83 26.68 10.19
N ASP A 97 -7.50 26.67 11.50
CA ASP A 97 -8.41 26.62 12.66
C ASP A 97 -9.42 27.80 12.78
N SER A 98 -9.57 28.62 11.72
CA SER A 98 -10.37 29.85 11.72
C SER A 98 -11.83 29.64 11.34
N VAL A 99 -12.18 28.49 10.78
CA VAL A 99 -13.55 28.13 10.37
C VAL A 99 -13.90 26.77 10.97
N ASP A 100 -14.94 26.74 11.82
CA ASP A 100 -15.44 25.53 12.47
C ASP A 100 -16.42 24.81 11.52
N TYR A 101 -16.00 23.68 10.94
CA TYR A 101 -16.79 22.91 9.97
C TYR A 101 -16.74 21.39 10.25
N LYS A 102 -17.71 20.64 9.71
CA LYS A 102 -17.70 19.17 9.67
C LYS A 102 -17.79 18.67 8.25
N HIS A 103 -16.95 17.70 7.88
CA HIS A 103 -17.08 16.96 6.64
C HIS A 103 -18.07 15.80 6.80
N SER A 104 -18.62 15.26 5.71
CA SER A 104 -19.55 14.12 5.74
C SER A 104 -19.00 12.90 6.47
N ASP A 105 -17.67 12.71 6.48
CA ASP A 105 -17.00 11.62 7.20
C ASP A 105 -16.99 11.84 8.73
N ASP A 106 -17.14 13.09 9.18
CA ASP A 106 -17.08 13.52 10.59
C ASP A 106 -18.48 13.68 11.22
N VAL A 107 -19.55 13.34 10.49
CA VAL A 107 -20.93 13.47 10.96
C VAL A 107 -21.28 12.32 11.90
N THR A 108 -21.49 12.65 13.17
CA THR A 108 -22.04 11.74 14.19
C THR A 108 -23.56 11.59 14.06
N PRO A 109 -24.18 10.51 14.59
CA PRO A 109 -25.64 10.31 14.56
C PRO A 109 -26.49 11.45 15.17
N ASP A 110 -25.91 12.31 16.02
CA ASP A 110 -26.60 13.40 16.74
C ASP A 110 -26.68 14.74 15.96
N PHE A 111 -26.65 14.68 14.63
CA PHE A 111 -26.58 15.87 13.77
C PHE A 111 -27.81 16.79 13.89
N GLY A 112 -27.58 18.10 14.01
CA GLY A 112 -28.62 19.14 14.20
C GLY A 112 -28.75 19.64 15.64
N ASN A 113 -28.24 18.89 16.62
CA ASN A 113 -28.16 19.33 18.03
C ASN A 113 -26.83 20.00 18.38
N ASP A 114 -25.84 19.93 17.50
CA ASP A 114 -24.48 20.48 17.65
C ASP A 114 -24.27 21.82 16.91
N GLY A 115 -25.30 22.30 16.22
CA GLY A 115 -25.37 23.63 15.62
C GLY A 115 -24.89 23.74 14.17
N TYR A 116 -24.44 22.66 13.52
CA TYR A 116 -23.92 22.68 12.15
C TYR A 116 -25.03 22.61 11.08
N THR A 117 -25.78 23.69 10.88
CA THR A 117 -26.99 23.70 10.04
C THR A 117 -26.80 24.23 8.62
N TYR A 118 -25.64 24.81 8.29
CA TYR A 118 -25.38 25.40 6.98
C TYR A 118 -24.57 24.45 6.11
N LEU A 119 -25.07 24.10 4.91
CA LEU A 119 -24.45 23.10 4.02
C LEU A 119 -23.84 23.76 2.77
N LEU A 120 -22.65 23.30 2.39
CA LEU A 120 -22.03 23.54 1.09
C LEU A 120 -21.77 22.18 0.40
N GLN A 121 -22.31 22.01 -0.82
CA GLN A 121 -22.17 20.76 -1.59
C GLN A 121 -21.32 20.99 -2.84
N TYR A 122 -20.30 20.14 -3.01
CA TYR A 122 -19.51 20.07 -4.23
C TYR A 122 -19.97 18.89 -5.08
N GLN A 123 -20.34 19.16 -6.33
CA GLN A 123 -20.72 18.14 -7.31
C GLN A 123 -19.71 18.14 -8.48
N PHE A 124 -19.13 16.97 -8.76
CA PHE A 124 -18.16 16.77 -9.83
C PHE A 124 -18.82 16.14 -11.07
N ASN A 125 -18.68 16.77 -12.23
CA ASN A 125 -19.43 16.41 -13.44
C ASN A 125 -18.69 15.46 -14.41
N GLU A 126 -17.42 15.10 -14.18
CA GLU A 126 -16.57 14.51 -15.24
C GLU A 126 -16.01 13.10 -14.97
N LEU A 127 -16.34 12.42 -13.87
CA LEU A 127 -15.94 11.02 -13.65
C LEU A 127 -17.11 10.08 -13.97
N ASP A 128 -16.86 9.05 -14.78
CA ASP A 128 -17.81 8.00 -15.22
C ASP A 128 -18.23 7.04 -14.06
N GLU A 129 -18.14 7.52 -12.82
CA GLU A 129 -18.54 6.86 -11.59
C GLU A 129 -19.57 7.76 -10.89
N SER A 130 -20.56 7.13 -10.27
CA SER A 130 -21.67 7.75 -9.51
C SER A 130 -21.31 9.10 -8.88
N GLU A 131 -22.11 10.13 -9.16
CA GLU A 131 -22.10 11.48 -8.58
C GLU A 131 -21.40 11.54 -7.20
N MET A 132 -20.09 11.83 -7.17
CA MET A 132 -19.41 12.10 -5.91
C MET A 132 -19.86 13.47 -5.41
N LEU A 133 -20.66 13.45 -4.36
CA LEU A 133 -21.15 14.62 -3.64
C LEU A 133 -20.38 14.74 -2.32
N ASP A 134 -19.51 15.74 -2.23
CA ASP A 134 -18.81 16.07 -0.99
C ASP A 134 -19.58 17.14 -0.22
N ASN A 135 -19.91 16.86 1.05
CA ASN A 135 -20.76 17.71 1.89
C ASN A 135 -19.96 18.33 3.04
N PHE A 136 -20.10 19.65 3.21
CA PHE A 136 -19.48 20.42 4.29
C PHE A 136 -20.54 21.17 5.09
N PHE A 137 -20.50 21.00 6.41
CA PHE A 137 -21.47 21.58 7.34
C PHE A 137 -20.81 22.64 8.23
N PHE A 138 -21.50 23.76 8.43
CA PHE A 138 -21.00 24.94 9.18
C PHE A 138 -22.01 25.38 10.24
N LYS A 139 -21.52 26.01 11.32
CA LYS A 139 -22.38 26.55 12.39
C LYS A 139 -23.06 27.88 12.03
N SER A 140 -22.49 28.64 11.10
CA SER A 140 -23.03 29.92 10.65
C SER A 140 -22.96 30.07 9.13
N SER A 141 -23.83 30.93 8.57
CA SER A 141 -23.75 31.32 7.16
C SER A 141 -22.48 32.11 6.87
N GLU A 142 -21.96 32.86 7.84
CA GLU A 142 -20.73 33.64 7.72
C GLU A 142 -19.51 32.73 7.60
N ASP A 143 -19.40 31.68 8.43
CA ASP A 143 -18.34 30.67 8.32
C ASP A 143 -18.38 29.95 6.97
N ARG A 144 -19.57 29.61 6.49
CA ARG A 144 -19.78 29.04 5.16
C ARG A 144 -19.37 30.01 4.04
N GLU A 145 -19.74 31.28 4.14
CA GLU A 145 -19.40 32.31 3.14
C GLU A 145 -17.91 32.64 3.15
N ILE A 146 -17.27 32.69 4.32
CA ILE A 146 -15.81 32.81 4.48
C ILE A 146 -15.12 31.61 3.84
N PHE A 147 -15.63 30.40 4.09
CA PHE A 147 -15.11 29.17 3.48
C PHE A 147 -15.25 29.20 1.94
N GLU A 148 -16.41 29.61 1.45
CA GLU A 148 -16.68 29.73 0.02
C GLU A 148 -15.80 30.80 -0.65
N GLN A 149 -15.58 31.94 0.01
CA GLN A 149 -14.66 33.00 -0.45
C GLN A 149 -13.19 32.56 -0.40
N ALA A 150 -12.75 31.89 0.67
CA ALA A 150 -11.39 31.36 0.79
C ALA A 150 -11.05 30.36 -0.33
N ASN A 151 -12.03 29.56 -0.75
CA ASN A 151 -11.90 28.63 -1.88
C ASN A 151 -11.92 29.31 -3.27
N VAL A 152 -12.44 30.53 -3.39
CA VAL A 152 -12.52 31.28 -4.67
C VAL A 152 -11.35 32.27 -4.84
N GLU A 153 -10.71 32.75 -3.76
CA GLU A 153 -9.78 33.89 -3.83
C GLU A 153 -8.41 33.73 -3.13
N CYS A 154 -7.90 32.53 -2.82
CA CYS A 154 -6.51 32.42 -2.31
C CYS A 154 -5.46 32.68 -3.41
N GLY A 155 -5.20 33.97 -3.66
CA GLY A 155 -4.13 34.53 -4.49
C GLY A 155 -2.76 34.52 -3.82
N VAL A 156 -1.72 34.87 -4.59
CA VAL A 156 -0.33 34.97 -4.07
C VAL A 156 -0.21 36.05 -2.99
N GLU A 157 -1.13 37.02 -3.03
CA GLU A 157 -1.33 38.09 -2.06
C GLU A 157 -1.64 37.56 -0.65
N TYR A 158 -2.41 36.48 -0.54
CA TYR A 158 -2.70 35.84 0.75
C TYR A 158 -1.45 35.18 1.34
N PHE A 159 -0.66 34.49 0.51
CA PHE A 159 0.60 33.87 0.97
C PHE A 159 1.59 34.93 1.44
N LEU A 160 1.64 36.08 0.76
CA LEU A 160 2.43 37.24 1.16
C LEU A 160 1.99 37.81 2.51
N ALA A 161 0.68 37.97 2.71
CA ALA A 161 0.11 38.51 3.94
C ALA A 161 0.32 37.59 5.16
N THR A 162 0.20 36.28 4.97
CA THR A 162 0.31 35.29 6.05
C THR A 162 1.72 34.73 6.24
N LYS A 163 2.69 35.16 5.43
CA LYS A 163 4.05 34.59 5.38
C LYS A 163 4.07 33.07 5.16
N SER A 164 3.12 32.56 4.39
CA SER A 164 2.98 31.13 4.09
C SER A 164 3.93 30.68 2.95
N TYR A 165 5.24 30.90 3.13
CA TYR A 165 6.32 30.55 2.20
C TYR A 165 7.63 30.35 2.98
N ASP A 166 8.66 29.76 2.35
CA ASP A 166 10.00 29.64 2.94
C ASP A 166 10.64 31.03 3.04
N GLU A 167 10.60 31.61 4.24
CA GLU A 167 11.06 32.97 4.52
C GLU A 167 12.57 33.13 4.27
N ARG A 168 13.36 32.08 4.50
CA ARG A 168 14.81 32.06 4.28
C ARG A 168 15.15 32.26 2.80
N LEU A 169 14.59 31.42 1.92
CA LEU A 169 14.83 31.48 0.48
C LEU A 169 14.13 32.67 -0.16
N HIS A 170 12.96 33.06 0.34
CA HIS A 170 12.27 34.29 -0.09
C HIS A 170 13.15 35.52 0.19
N ASN A 171 13.64 35.70 1.42
CA ASN A 171 14.50 36.83 1.79
C ASN A 171 15.80 36.85 0.98
N LEU A 172 16.40 35.68 0.72
CA LEU A 172 17.58 35.57 -0.14
C LEU A 172 17.30 36.06 -1.56
N CYS A 173 16.16 35.66 -2.14
CA CYS A 173 15.71 36.13 -3.45
C CYS A 173 15.39 37.63 -3.45
N MET A 174 14.92 38.18 -2.33
CA MET A 174 14.61 39.60 -2.20
C MET A 174 15.84 40.51 -2.27
N MET A 175 17.06 40.00 -2.04
CA MET A 175 18.30 40.76 -2.19
C MET A 175 18.75 40.90 -3.65
N ILE A 176 18.25 40.03 -4.53
CA ILE A 176 18.61 40.06 -5.95
C ILE A 176 17.86 41.20 -6.64
N ARG A 177 18.56 41.98 -7.47
CA ARG A 177 17.96 43.09 -8.22
C ARG A 177 16.93 42.60 -9.23
N SER A 178 15.88 43.40 -9.46
CA SER A 178 14.74 43.03 -10.32
C SER A 178 15.13 42.77 -11.78
N ASP A 179 16.21 43.39 -12.29
CA ASP A 179 16.71 43.18 -13.65
C ASP A 179 17.23 41.74 -13.88
N TRP A 180 17.67 41.04 -12.83
CA TRP A 180 18.04 39.64 -12.91
C TRP A 180 16.86 38.73 -13.30
N TYR A 181 15.66 39.07 -12.83
CA TYR A 181 14.40 38.36 -13.08
C TYR A 181 13.81 38.66 -14.46
N CYS A 182 14.33 39.67 -15.18
CA CYS A 182 13.91 39.93 -16.56
C CYS A 182 14.54 38.96 -17.58
N ASN A 183 15.51 38.14 -17.17
CA ASN A 183 16.15 37.16 -18.03
C ASN A 183 15.41 35.81 -17.96
N ASN A 184 14.84 35.38 -19.09
CA ASN A 184 14.08 34.13 -19.19
C ASN A 184 14.88 32.88 -18.78
N GLN A 185 16.19 32.85 -19.04
CA GLN A 185 17.03 31.72 -18.66
C GLN A 185 17.25 31.68 -17.14
N ASN A 186 17.36 32.83 -16.49
CA ASN A 186 17.45 32.93 -15.03
C ASN A 186 16.14 32.49 -14.38
N MET A 187 15.00 32.96 -14.92
CA MET A 187 13.66 32.60 -14.48
C MET A 187 13.40 31.10 -14.58
N TRP A 188 13.68 30.52 -15.75
CA TRP A 188 13.59 29.08 -15.95
C TRP A 188 14.46 28.32 -14.94
N ASN A 189 15.72 28.72 -14.75
CA ASN A 189 16.59 28.07 -13.77
C ASN A 189 16.15 28.27 -12.31
N LEU A 190 15.51 29.40 -11.98
CA LEU A 190 14.96 29.67 -10.65
C LEU A 190 13.75 28.78 -10.36
N ALA A 191 12.85 28.64 -11.33
CA ALA A 191 11.72 27.71 -11.26
C ALA A 191 12.22 26.27 -11.00
N GLY A 192 13.26 25.85 -11.73
CA GLY A 192 13.86 24.53 -11.56
C GLY A 192 14.58 24.35 -10.23
N PHE A 193 15.25 25.41 -9.73
CA PHE A 193 15.86 25.41 -8.41
C PHE A 193 14.82 25.12 -7.32
N PHE A 194 13.69 25.84 -7.32
CA PHE A 194 12.63 25.62 -6.34
C PHE A 194 11.91 24.27 -6.54
N ALA A 195 11.64 23.86 -7.79
CA ALA A 195 10.96 22.60 -8.08
C ALA A 195 11.79 21.36 -7.73
N ARG A 196 13.12 21.47 -7.73
CA ARG A 196 14.04 20.35 -7.43
C ARG A 196 14.82 20.51 -6.14
N GLN A 197 14.35 21.34 -5.20
CA GLN A 197 14.96 21.38 -3.87
C GLN A 197 14.85 20.00 -3.22
N PRO A 198 15.99 19.35 -2.91
CA PRO A 198 15.98 18.08 -2.19
C PRO A 198 15.31 18.28 -0.83
N HIS A 199 14.45 17.35 -0.41
CA HIS A 199 13.88 17.30 0.94
C HIS A 199 13.03 18.53 1.34
N SER A 200 12.49 19.28 0.37
CA SER A 200 11.60 20.44 0.62
C SER A 200 10.16 20.16 0.15
N ASP A 201 9.15 20.62 0.88
CA ASP A 201 7.74 20.56 0.43
C ASP A 201 7.59 21.34 -0.89
N TRP A 202 7.27 20.63 -1.98
CA TRP A 202 7.13 21.23 -3.30
C TRP A 202 6.02 22.28 -3.34
N TYR A 203 4.97 22.15 -2.51
CA TYR A 203 3.90 23.13 -2.41
C TYR A 203 4.40 24.40 -1.73
N LEU A 204 5.18 24.27 -0.64
CA LEU A 204 5.88 25.39 -0.02
C LEU A 204 6.85 26.07 -1.00
N MET A 205 7.63 25.30 -1.77
CA MET A 205 8.57 25.83 -2.76
C MET A 205 7.86 26.54 -3.92
N ARG A 206 6.72 26.00 -4.39
CA ARG A 206 5.88 26.64 -5.39
C ARG A 206 5.28 27.94 -4.88
N LYS A 207 4.76 27.98 -3.65
CA LYS A 207 4.30 29.23 -3.01
C LYS A 207 5.44 30.25 -2.93
N THR A 208 6.61 29.81 -2.44
CA THR A 208 7.80 30.66 -2.29
C THR A 208 8.21 31.26 -3.62
N TYR A 209 8.27 30.45 -4.69
CA TYR A 209 8.56 30.92 -6.05
C TYR A 209 7.55 31.96 -6.53
N LEU A 210 6.24 31.69 -6.39
CA LEU A 210 5.19 32.62 -6.80
C LEU A 210 5.24 33.94 -6.01
N CYS A 211 5.49 33.88 -4.70
CA CYS A 211 5.66 35.06 -3.84
C CYS A 211 6.87 35.90 -4.27
N VAL A 212 7.99 35.26 -4.59
CA VAL A 212 9.18 35.95 -5.13
C VAL A 212 8.84 36.68 -6.42
N LEU A 213 8.20 35.99 -7.37
CA LEU A 213 7.87 36.61 -8.66
C LEU A 213 6.84 37.74 -8.54
N LYS A 214 5.84 37.59 -7.69
CA LYS A 214 4.83 38.62 -7.45
C LYS A 214 5.45 39.93 -6.98
N GLN A 215 6.53 39.86 -6.19
CA GLN A 215 7.22 41.04 -5.67
C GLN A 215 8.37 41.55 -6.57
N LYS A 216 8.93 40.69 -7.43
CA LYS A 216 10.11 41.03 -8.26
C LYS A 216 9.80 41.35 -9.71
N VAL A 217 8.69 40.85 -10.24
CA VAL A 217 8.30 41.02 -11.65
C VAL A 217 7.14 41.99 -11.75
N GLU A 218 7.34 43.08 -12.49
CA GLU A 218 6.35 44.17 -12.64
C GLU A 218 5.02 43.68 -13.25
N ARG A 219 5.09 42.73 -14.20
CA ARG A 219 3.92 42.09 -14.83
C ARG A 219 3.83 40.62 -14.46
N PHE A 220 3.52 40.35 -13.19
CA PHE A 220 3.34 38.99 -12.70
C PHE A 220 2.07 38.34 -13.30
N ASN A 221 2.26 37.16 -13.92
CA ASN A 221 1.16 36.29 -14.34
C ASN A 221 1.28 34.96 -13.59
N LYS A 222 0.32 34.69 -12.69
CA LYS A 222 0.29 33.50 -11.83
C LYS A 222 0.21 32.20 -12.62
N GLU A 223 -0.61 32.16 -13.68
CA GLU A 223 -0.82 30.97 -14.52
C GLU A 223 0.46 30.61 -15.27
N PHE A 224 1.11 31.62 -15.87
CA PHE A 224 2.36 31.42 -16.59
C PHE A 224 3.49 30.97 -15.65
N ALA A 225 3.66 31.62 -14.50
CA ALA A 225 4.66 31.26 -13.51
C ALA A 225 4.44 29.84 -12.95
N THR A 226 3.18 29.49 -12.69
CA THR A 226 2.79 28.13 -12.28
C THR A 226 3.19 27.10 -13.33
N LYS A 227 2.86 27.35 -14.60
CA LYS A 227 3.18 26.45 -15.70
C LYS A 227 4.69 26.29 -15.89
N GLU A 228 5.45 27.36 -15.69
CA GLU A 228 6.91 27.33 -15.76
C GLU A 228 7.53 26.49 -14.64
N PHE A 229 7.00 26.61 -13.42
CA PHE A 229 7.40 25.78 -12.28
C PHE A 229 7.06 24.29 -12.50
N ASP A 230 5.81 24.00 -12.86
CA ASP A 230 5.35 22.62 -13.02
C ASP A 230 6.04 21.92 -14.21
N GLY A 231 6.43 22.67 -15.25
CA GLY A 231 7.17 22.14 -16.39
C GLY A 231 8.55 21.55 -16.05
N TRP A 232 9.09 21.79 -14.85
CA TRP A 232 10.35 21.21 -14.41
C TRP A 232 10.27 19.75 -13.94
N PHE A 233 9.07 19.27 -13.59
CA PHE A 233 8.85 17.87 -13.24
C PHE A 233 9.01 16.95 -14.46
N ASP A 234 8.65 17.44 -15.65
CA ASP A 234 8.80 16.71 -16.92
C ASP A 234 10.12 17.00 -17.64
N SER A 235 10.94 17.91 -17.10
CA SER A 235 12.19 18.34 -17.74
C SER A 235 13.29 17.30 -17.60
N LYS A 236 13.99 16.96 -18.69
CA LYS A 236 15.18 16.08 -18.66
C LYS A 236 16.45 16.80 -18.21
N TYR A 237 16.40 18.13 -18.09
CA TYR A 237 17.56 18.97 -17.73
C TYR A 237 17.63 19.17 -16.22
N ASN A 238 18.83 19.45 -15.70
CA ASN A 238 19.02 19.89 -14.32
C ASN A 238 19.13 21.42 -14.27
N PRO A 239 18.52 22.09 -13.27
CA PRO A 239 18.67 23.52 -13.10
C PRO A 239 20.14 23.85 -12.90
N SER A 240 20.64 24.79 -13.70
CA SER A 240 22.03 25.25 -13.56
C SER A 240 22.23 26.08 -12.30
N LEU A 241 21.15 26.54 -11.68
CA LEU A 241 21.11 27.30 -10.45
C LEU A 241 20.99 26.36 -9.24
N ASN A 242 21.84 26.56 -8.24
CA ASN A 242 21.80 25.89 -6.95
C ASN A 242 21.90 26.94 -5.84
N GLU A 243 21.70 26.55 -4.58
CA GLU A 243 21.63 27.49 -3.47
C GLU A 243 22.93 28.29 -3.31
N GLY A 244 24.09 27.66 -3.52
CA GLY A 244 25.40 28.33 -3.48
C GLY A 244 25.55 29.43 -4.55
N LYS A 245 25.08 29.17 -5.78
CA LYS A 245 25.05 30.19 -6.85
C LYS A 245 24.07 31.31 -6.52
N LEU A 246 22.89 30.98 -5.98
CA LEU A 246 21.90 31.96 -5.57
C LEU A 246 22.44 32.89 -4.46
N LYS A 247 23.12 32.32 -3.46
CA LYS A 247 23.88 33.06 -2.43
C LYS A 247 24.94 33.97 -3.02
N GLY A 248 25.74 33.47 -3.97
CA GLY A 248 26.75 34.25 -4.66
C GLY A 248 26.17 35.45 -5.42
N ILE A 249 25.01 35.27 -6.06
CA ILE A 249 24.29 36.35 -6.75
C ILE A 249 23.76 37.37 -5.74
N ALA A 250 23.10 36.94 -4.67
CA ALA A 250 22.59 37.82 -3.62
C ALA A 250 23.71 38.63 -2.95
N ALA A 251 24.83 37.97 -2.59
CA ALA A 251 26.01 38.61 -2.02
C ALA A 251 26.66 39.64 -2.96
N GLY A 252 26.62 39.39 -4.27
CA GLY A 252 27.13 40.30 -5.30
C GLY A 252 26.28 41.56 -5.48
N TYR A 253 24.97 41.49 -5.19
CA TYR A 253 24.06 42.62 -5.32
C TYR A 253 23.91 43.43 -4.03
N ASP A 254 23.74 42.77 -2.89
CA ASP A 254 23.62 43.42 -1.59
C ASP A 254 24.43 42.67 -0.53
N SER A 255 25.73 42.96 -0.52
CA SER A 255 26.68 42.31 0.40
C SER A 255 26.38 42.58 1.89
N ALA A 256 25.74 43.70 2.22
CA ALA A 256 25.42 44.07 3.60
C ALA A 256 24.19 43.30 4.09
N ALA A 257 23.10 43.29 3.31
CA ALA A 257 21.91 42.51 3.61
C ALA A 257 22.20 41.00 3.59
N TYR A 258 23.01 40.52 2.64
CA TYR A 258 23.42 39.13 2.60
C TYR A 258 24.24 38.72 3.83
N LYS A 259 25.11 39.60 4.35
CA LYS A 259 25.86 39.32 5.59
C LYS A 259 24.93 39.17 6.78
N GLN A 260 23.91 40.02 6.89
CA GLN A 260 22.89 39.92 7.94
C GLN A 260 22.08 38.63 7.80
N TRP A 261 21.58 38.32 6.60
CA TRP A 261 20.89 37.06 6.32
C TRP A 261 21.75 35.84 6.60
N LYS A 262 23.04 35.90 6.26
CA LYS A 262 23.99 34.83 6.55
C LYS A 262 24.19 34.64 8.06
N ASP A 263 24.32 35.72 8.81
CA ASP A 263 24.47 35.66 10.27
C ASP A 263 23.15 35.18 10.95
N GLU A 264 22.00 35.40 10.33
CA GLU A 264 20.66 34.98 10.83
C GLU A 264 20.31 33.52 10.46
N TYR A 265 20.66 33.07 9.25
CA TYR A 265 20.23 31.77 8.71
C TYR A 265 21.38 30.75 8.49
N GLU A 266 22.66 31.13 8.60
CA GLU A 266 23.81 30.20 8.51
C GLU A 266 24.67 30.25 9.79
N VAL A 267 24.46 29.29 10.70
CA VAL A 267 25.26 29.15 11.93
C VAL A 267 26.73 28.83 11.61
N LYS A 268 27.68 29.54 12.25
CA LYS A 268 29.14 29.36 12.05
C LYS A 268 29.69 28.17 12.84
N GLU A 269 30.39 27.26 12.16
CA GLU A 269 31.33 26.34 12.83
C GLU A 269 32.47 27.12 13.52
N PRO A 270 32.91 26.76 14.74
CA PRO A 270 34.01 27.45 15.41
C PRO A 270 35.37 27.12 14.77
N ARG A 271 36.13 28.14 14.40
CA ARG A 271 37.55 28.01 14.03
C ARG A 271 38.39 27.52 15.22
N LYS A 272 39.26 26.54 14.96
CA LYS A 272 40.32 26.06 15.85
C LYS A 272 41.19 27.21 16.37
N THR A 273 41.11 27.51 17.66
CA THR A 273 42.19 28.14 18.42
C THR A 273 42.30 27.45 19.77
N SER A 274 43.47 26.87 20.02
CA SER A 274 43.90 26.25 21.27
C SER A 274 43.90 27.28 22.40
N THR A 275 42.98 27.13 23.35
CA THR A 275 43.18 27.53 24.75
C THR A 275 42.17 26.80 25.63
N SER A 276 42.67 26.14 26.67
CA SER A 276 41.88 25.45 27.68
C SER A 276 40.89 26.42 28.35
N LYS A 277 39.60 26.25 28.09
CA LYS A 277 38.52 26.71 28.95
C LYS A 277 37.46 25.63 28.96
N THR A 278 37.05 25.25 30.17
CA THR A 278 35.98 24.33 30.50
C THR A 278 34.75 24.67 29.65
N PHE A 279 34.40 23.79 28.72
CA PHE A 279 33.21 23.94 27.88
C PHE A 279 31.98 23.65 28.75
N GLU A 280 31.02 24.57 28.75
CA GLU A 280 29.65 24.24 29.15
C GLU A 280 29.12 23.22 28.14
N LEU A 281 28.95 21.98 28.62
CA LEU A 281 28.42 20.87 27.84
C LEU A 281 26.99 21.20 27.40
N SER A 282 26.63 20.91 26.15
CA SER A 282 25.23 20.99 25.70
C SER A 282 24.37 20.04 26.55
N THR A 283 23.08 20.36 26.73
CA THR A 283 22.17 19.52 27.53
C THR A 283 22.18 18.06 27.05
N LEU A 284 22.28 17.81 25.73
CA LEU A 284 22.35 16.46 25.17
C LEU A 284 23.64 15.71 25.48
N ASP A 285 24.79 16.38 25.50
CA ASP A 285 26.06 15.72 25.86
C ASP A 285 26.09 15.40 27.37
N GLN A 286 25.53 16.28 28.21
CA GLN A 286 25.32 15.99 29.63
C GLN A 286 24.36 14.81 29.84
N ASP A 287 23.24 14.79 29.11
CA ASP A 287 22.24 13.71 29.19
C ASP A 287 22.86 12.37 28.78
N PHE A 288 23.68 12.33 27.72
CA PHE A 288 24.36 11.11 27.27
C PHE A 288 25.33 10.59 28.33
N GLU A 289 26.20 11.47 28.86
CA GLU A 289 27.16 11.12 29.91
C GLU A 289 26.48 10.62 31.18
N LEU A 290 25.42 11.30 31.63
CA LEU A 290 24.66 10.91 32.81
C LEU A 290 23.92 9.56 32.62
N THR A 291 23.36 9.33 31.42
CA THR A 291 22.67 8.08 31.07
C THR A 291 23.63 6.88 31.06
N PHE A 292 24.83 7.06 30.51
CA PHE A 292 25.81 5.98 30.30
C PHE A 292 27.03 6.03 31.24
N LYS A 293 26.97 6.79 32.33
CA LYS A 293 28.03 6.94 33.35
C LYS A 293 28.58 5.64 33.96
N SER A 294 27.85 4.53 33.84
CA SER A 294 28.28 3.24 34.36
C SER A 294 29.18 2.55 33.34
N GLU A 295 30.42 2.24 33.71
CA GLU A 295 31.37 1.50 32.87
C GLU A 295 30.76 0.21 32.28
N ARG A 296 29.96 -0.52 33.08
CA ARG A 296 29.27 -1.74 32.63
C ARG A 296 28.23 -1.45 31.53
N LYS A 297 27.47 -0.36 31.67
CA LYS A 297 26.48 0.04 30.66
C LYS A 297 27.17 0.51 29.40
N LEU A 298 28.21 1.32 29.53
CA LEU A 298 29.01 1.80 28.40
C LEU A 298 29.69 0.65 27.66
N ALA A 299 30.22 -0.36 28.35
CA ALA A 299 30.79 -1.55 27.74
C ALA A 299 29.74 -2.36 26.96
N THR A 300 28.54 -2.53 27.52
CA THR A 300 27.42 -3.21 26.84
C THR A 300 26.98 -2.43 25.60
N LEU A 301 26.90 -1.10 25.71
CA LEU A 301 26.57 -0.22 24.58
C LEU A 301 27.63 -0.31 23.49
N THR A 302 28.91 -0.24 23.86
CA THR A 302 30.03 -0.32 22.92
C THR A 302 29.98 -1.62 22.13
N GLN A 303 29.79 -2.75 22.80
CA GLN A 303 29.63 -4.05 22.14
C GLN A 303 28.43 -4.05 21.18
N LEU A 304 27.30 -3.46 21.57
CA LEU A 304 26.11 -3.40 20.73
C LEU A 304 26.34 -2.54 19.47
N VAL A 305 27.05 -1.42 19.60
CA VAL A 305 27.38 -0.51 18.49
C VAL A 305 28.36 -1.14 17.52
N GLU A 306 29.40 -1.80 18.04
CA GLU A 306 30.42 -2.50 17.23
C GLU A 306 29.78 -3.59 16.34
N LEU A 307 28.79 -4.32 16.85
CA LEU A 307 28.02 -5.31 16.10
C LEU A 307 27.17 -4.70 14.95
N THR A 308 26.96 -3.39 14.94
CA THR A 308 26.34 -2.68 13.80
C THR A 308 27.37 -2.17 12.78
N GLY A 309 28.66 -2.49 12.96
CA GLY A 309 29.75 -1.98 12.12
C GLY A 309 30.10 -0.51 12.35
N ARG A 310 29.64 0.08 13.46
CA ARG A 310 29.84 1.50 13.83
C ARG A 310 30.70 1.61 15.10
N THR A 311 31.27 2.77 15.37
CA THR A 311 32.03 3.01 16.59
C THR A 311 31.18 3.73 17.66
N ILE A 312 31.57 3.59 18.93
CA ILE A 312 30.91 4.32 20.02
C ILE A 312 31.01 5.84 19.85
N ASP A 313 32.07 6.33 19.21
CA ASP A 313 32.25 7.75 18.90
C ASP A 313 31.28 8.22 17.81
N ASP A 314 30.99 7.39 16.80
CA ASP A 314 29.97 7.68 15.78
C ASP A 314 28.58 7.76 16.43
N MET A 315 28.27 6.80 17.30
CA MET A 315 27.01 6.81 18.04
C MET A 315 26.90 8.04 18.93
N ARG A 316 27.94 8.36 19.71
CA ARG A 316 27.94 9.54 20.57
C ARG A 316 27.71 10.80 19.74
N SER A 317 28.45 10.96 18.65
CA SER A 317 28.31 12.09 17.73
C SER A 317 26.89 12.23 17.19
N ALA A 318 26.21 11.11 16.89
CA ALA A 318 24.81 11.11 16.51
C ALA A 318 23.90 11.52 17.70
N MET A 319 24.09 10.94 18.88
CA MET A 319 23.22 11.18 20.04
C MET A 319 23.25 12.64 20.50
N VAL A 320 24.41 13.29 20.46
CA VAL A 320 24.63 14.62 21.04
C VAL A 320 24.56 15.77 20.03
N ASP A 321 24.24 15.48 18.76
CA ASP A 321 24.14 16.51 17.73
C ASP A 321 22.98 17.48 18.03
N THR A 322 23.33 18.72 18.34
CA THR A 322 22.38 19.79 18.65
C THR A 322 21.88 20.50 17.40
N SER A 323 22.28 20.10 16.19
CA SER A 323 21.76 20.70 14.96
C SER A 323 20.34 20.26 14.59
N PHE A 324 19.74 19.36 15.37
CA PHE A 324 18.39 18.86 15.16
C PHE A 324 17.56 18.96 16.45
N GLU A 325 16.38 19.53 16.34
CA GLU A 325 15.38 19.53 17.41
C GLU A 325 14.70 18.16 17.56
N ILE A 326 13.93 17.97 18.64
CA ILE A 326 13.29 16.68 18.97
C ILE A 326 12.23 16.23 17.96
N ASP A 327 11.61 17.17 17.25
CA ASP A 327 10.65 16.96 16.16
C ASP A 327 11.33 16.76 14.80
N GLU A 328 12.63 17.03 14.69
CA GLU A 328 13.46 16.85 13.50
C GLU A 328 14.17 15.49 13.46
N LEU A 329 13.68 14.50 14.20
CA LEU A 329 14.24 13.14 14.25
C LEU A 329 14.37 12.48 12.87
N GLU A 330 13.55 12.91 11.92
CA GLU A 330 13.62 12.47 10.54
C GLU A 330 14.91 12.90 9.84
N TYR A 331 15.25 14.20 9.91
CA TYR A 331 16.48 14.73 9.33
C TYR A 331 17.71 14.21 10.07
N TRP A 332 17.59 14.03 11.39
CA TRP A 332 18.62 13.38 12.21
C TRP A 332 18.88 11.95 11.73
N ALA A 333 17.83 11.16 11.50
CA ALA A 333 17.95 9.79 11.02
C ALA A 333 18.59 9.74 9.63
N GLU A 334 18.19 10.63 8.72
CA GLU A 334 18.76 10.71 7.36
C GLU A 334 20.27 11.00 7.36
N LYS A 335 20.75 11.81 8.31
CA LYS A 335 22.19 12.12 8.44
C LYS A 335 22.98 10.97 9.06
N TYR A 336 22.46 10.33 10.09
CA TYR A 336 23.23 9.43 10.95
C TYR A 336 22.98 7.95 10.73
N LEU A 337 21.85 7.59 10.12
CA LEU A 337 21.44 6.21 9.93
C LEU A 337 21.46 5.88 8.43
N VAL A 338 22.20 4.83 8.09
CA VAL A 338 22.04 4.17 6.80
C VAL A 338 21.01 3.07 7.01
N ILE A 339 19.74 3.39 6.78
CA ILE A 339 18.68 2.38 6.89
C ILE A 339 18.73 1.49 5.66
N GLU A 340 19.41 0.37 5.83
CA GLU A 340 19.34 -0.71 4.88
C GLU A 340 18.16 -1.61 5.26
N ASN A 341 17.13 -1.66 4.40
CA ASN A 341 16.10 -2.69 4.48
C ASN A 341 16.66 -4.02 3.91
N LYS A 342 17.83 -4.40 4.42
CA LYS A 342 18.64 -5.55 4.04
C LYS A 342 18.83 -6.43 5.28
N PRO A 343 18.84 -7.76 5.16
CA PRO A 343 19.24 -8.62 6.25
C PRO A 343 20.72 -8.33 6.57
N ASN A 344 20.99 -7.84 7.78
CA ASN A 344 22.37 -7.69 8.24
C ASN A 344 23.00 -9.09 8.29
N ARG A 345 24.19 -9.24 7.69
CA ARG A 345 24.93 -10.52 7.68
C ARG A 345 25.46 -10.90 9.06
N ASP A 346 25.51 -9.94 9.99
CA ASP A 346 26.05 -10.12 11.33
C ASP A 346 24.96 -10.50 12.34
N PHE A 347 24.64 -11.80 12.37
CA PHE A 347 23.59 -12.38 13.23
C PHE A 347 23.96 -12.46 14.72
N ASP A 348 25.12 -11.92 15.11
CA ASP A 348 25.55 -11.82 16.51
C ASP A 348 24.84 -10.68 17.26
N LEU A 349 24.15 -9.78 16.55
CA LEU A 349 23.31 -8.73 17.12
C LEU A 349 21.98 -9.29 17.66
N ASN A 350 21.96 -9.61 18.95
CA ASN A 350 20.80 -10.22 19.62
C ASN A 350 19.82 -9.15 20.17
N PHE A 351 18.54 -9.24 19.77
CA PHE A 351 17.48 -8.35 20.26
C PHE A 351 17.35 -8.37 21.79
N SER A 352 17.58 -9.51 22.44
CA SER A 352 17.49 -9.61 23.91
C SER A 352 18.51 -8.72 24.64
N THR A 353 19.67 -8.45 24.04
CA THR A 353 20.68 -7.52 24.57
C THR A 353 20.16 -6.08 24.51
N PHE A 354 19.60 -5.68 23.36
CA PHE A 354 18.98 -4.37 23.17
C PHE A 354 17.76 -4.19 24.11
N GLU A 355 16.87 -5.17 24.18
CA GLU A 355 15.71 -5.16 25.08
C GLU A 355 16.13 -5.00 26.55
N LYS A 356 17.17 -5.73 26.97
CA LYS A 356 17.72 -5.63 28.33
C LYS A 356 18.30 -4.24 28.58
N MET A 357 18.97 -3.63 27.61
CA MET A 357 19.46 -2.26 27.72
C MET A 357 18.32 -1.26 27.91
N LEU A 358 17.26 -1.35 27.10
CA LEU A 358 16.08 -0.49 27.24
C LEU A 358 15.43 -0.60 28.63
N LYS A 359 15.33 -1.82 29.17
CA LYS A 359 14.71 -2.07 30.49
C LYS A 359 15.55 -1.62 31.68
N THR A 360 16.88 -1.53 31.52
CA THR A 360 17.81 -1.27 32.64
C THR A 360 18.46 0.11 32.59
N THR A 361 18.19 0.88 31.54
CA THR A 361 18.72 2.23 31.34
C THR A 361 17.64 3.26 31.64
N ASN A 362 17.98 4.22 32.51
CA ASN A 362 17.16 5.38 32.79
C ASN A 362 17.73 6.51 31.93
N PHE A 363 16.99 6.92 30.91
CA PHE A 363 17.42 7.96 29.99
C PHE A 363 17.19 9.34 30.60
N GLU A 364 18.17 10.23 30.50
CA GLU A 364 18.09 11.56 31.12
C GLU A 364 17.16 12.53 30.36
N SER A 365 16.80 12.20 29.11
CA SER A 365 15.76 12.91 28.37
C SER A 365 14.98 12.03 27.39
N LEU A 366 13.74 12.43 27.09
CA LEU A 366 12.94 11.83 26.02
C LEU A 366 13.63 11.95 24.66
N HIS A 367 14.35 13.06 24.43
CA HIS A 367 15.07 13.30 23.19
C HIS A 367 16.16 12.24 22.97
N LEU A 368 16.99 12.01 23.98
CA LEU A 368 18.02 10.97 23.93
C LEU A 368 17.42 9.57 23.75
N LEU A 369 16.31 9.27 24.45
CA LEU A 369 15.62 7.99 24.31
C LEU A 369 15.12 7.74 22.87
N LYS A 370 14.48 8.74 22.25
CA LYS A 370 13.99 8.61 20.86
C LYS A 370 15.13 8.35 19.88
N ARG A 371 16.23 9.10 19.97
CA ARG A 371 17.43 8.89 19.13
C ARG A 371 18.04 7.51 19.35
N PHE A 372 18.17 7.07 20.61
CA PHE A 372 18.71 5.76 20.96
C PHE A 372 17.89 4.61 20.35
N VAL A 373 16.56 4.66 20.49
CA VAL A 373 15.68 3.61 19.93
C VAL A 373 15.74 3.64 18.41
N LEU A 374 15.69 4.82 17.79
CA LEU A 374 15.74 4.98 16.35
C LEU A 374 17.05 4.45 15.75
N TYR A 375 18.18 4.63 16.45
CA TYR A 375 19.51 4.18 16.02
C TYR A 375 19.64 2.66 15.88
N PHE A 376 18.88 1.90 16.68
CA PHE A 376 19.01 0.44 16.76
C PHE A 376 17.83 -0.32 16.18
N ILE A 377 16.61 0.25 16.19
CA ILE A 377 15.41 -0.53 15.87
C ILE A 377 15.43 -1.12 14.45
N HIS A 378 16.03 -0.41 13.48
CA HIS A 378 16.16 -0.86 12.09
C HIS A 378 17.19 -1.99 11.90
N GLU A 379 18.07 -2.23 12.88
CA GLU A 379 19.01 -3.36 12.86
C GLU A 379 18.32 -4.68 13.18
N PHE A 380 17.23 -4.61 13.94
CA PHE A 380 16.49 -5.79 14.40
C PHE A 380 15.22 -6.07 13.58
N TYR A 381 14.61 -5.04 13.01
CA TYR A 381 13.30 -5.14 12.38
C TYR A 381 13.27 -4.60 10.96
N VAL A 382 12.44 -5.22 10.14
CA VAL A 382 11.95 -4.71 8.86
C VAL A 382 10.50 -4.29 9.03
N PHE A 383 10.19 -3.07 8.60
CA PHE A 383 8.84 -2.53 8.64
C PHE A 383 8.22 -2.65 7.25
N GLU A 384 7.03 -3.24 7.16
CA GLU A 384 6.18 -3.25 5.96
C GLU A 384 4.95 -2.38 6.26
N GLY A 385 4.88 -1.22 5.61
CA GLY A 385 3.85 -0.22 5.90
C GLY A 385 3.93 0.35 7.32
N SER A 386 2.78 0.75 7.87
CA SER A 386 2.66 1.33 9.22
C SER A 386 2.53 0.28 10.33
N ASP A 387 2.03 -0.92 10.02
CA ASP A 387 1.49 -1.83 11.04
C ASP A 387 2.21 -3.18 11.11
N ILE A 388 2.95 -3.57 10.08
CA ILE A 388 3.51 -4.92 9.97
C ILE A 388 5.02 -4.87 10.22
N THR A 389 5.48 -5.63 11.21
CA THR A 389 6.90 -5.71 11.58
C THR A 389 7.42 -7.14 11.45
N TYR A 390 8.53 -7.30 10.73
CA TYR A 390 9.26 -8.57 10.59
C TYR A 390 10.58 -8.50 11.34
N TYR A 391 11.00 -9.62 11.93
CA TYR A 391 12.28 -9.71 12.62
C TYR A 391 13.40 -10.16 11.66
N LYS A 392 14.52 -9.43 11.61
CA LYS A 392 15.73 -9.86 10.89
C LYS A 392 16.35 -11.03 11.67
N ARG A 393 16.22 -12.28 11.17
CA ARG A 393 16.81 -13.48 11.80
C ARG A 393 17.61 -14.30 10.78
N LYS A 394 18.66 -14.99 11.25
CA LYS A 394 19.40 -16.01 10.49
C LYS A 394 18.48 -17.17 10.09
N PRO A 395 18.40 -17.53 8.79
CA PRO A 395 17.86 -18.81 8.39
C PRO A 395 18.71 -19.92 9.01
N THR A 396 18.13 -20.78 9.85
CA THR A 396 18.81 -22.01 10.32
C THR A 396 18.39 -23.18 9.46
N GLU A 397 19.27 -24.17 9.29
CA GLU A 397 19.03 -25.36 8.45
C GLU A 397 17.73 -26.13 8.82
N ASP A 398 17.27 -26.03 10.06
CA ASP A 398 16.06 -26.69 10.58
C ASP A 398 14.79 -25.82 10.58
N ASP A 399 14.90 -24.50 10.35
CA ASP A 399 13.72 -23.65 10.30
C ASP A 399 13.14 -23.74 8.90
N ASN A 400 11.94 -24.32 8.76
CA ASN A 400 11.10 -24.13 7.58
C ASN A 400 11.09 -22.62 7.28
N SER A 401 11.75 -22.28 6.19
CA SER A 401 12.27 -21.01 5.67
C SER A 401 11.31 -19.82 5.60
N VAL A 402 10.52 -19.56 6.65
CA VAL A 402 9.55 -18.47 6.69
C VAL A 402 10.02 -17.45 7.70
N ILE A 403 10.34 -16.25 7.20
CA ILE A 403 10.51 -15.05 8.02
C ILE A 403 9.23 -14.90 8.85
N LYS A 404 9.33 -15.07 10.17
CA LYS A 404 8.17 -14.94 11.04
C LYS A 404 7.90 -13.45 11.26
N ALA A 405 6.70 -13.01 10.90
CA ALA A 405 6.16 -11.75 11.40
C ALA A 405 6.22 -11.80 12.93
N TYR A 406 6.87 -10.81 13.53
CA TYR A 406 6.95 -10.75 14.99
C TYR A 406 5.67 -10.09 15.48
N ASP A 407 4.99 -10.70 16.45
CA ASP A 407 3.79 -10.08 17.03
C ASP A 407 4.22 -8.79 17.75
N PRO A 408 3.77 -7.60 17.29
CA PRO A 408 4.05 -6.33 17.95
C PRO A 408 3.63 -6.33 19.43
N LYS A 409 2.80 -7.30 19.85
CA LYS A 409 2.42 -7.48 21.25
C LYS A 409 3.57 -7.66 22.23
N ASN A 410 4.72 -8.09 21.76
CA ASN A 410 5.91 -8.17 22.60
C ASN A 410 6.57 -6.79 22.82
N PHE A 411 6.38 -5.81 21.92
CA PHE A 411 6.76 -4.41 22.19
C PHE A 411 5.96 -3.82 23.36
N PHE A 412 4.69 -4.20 23.53
CA PHE A 412 3.88 -3.75 24.67
C PHE A 412 4.46 -4.18 26.04
N LYS A 413 5.35 -5.18 26.08
CA LYS A 413 5.97 -5.68 27.31
C LYS A 413 7.26 -4.95 27.69
N VAL A 414 7.81 -4.11 26.81
CA VAL A 414 9.04 -3.38 27.06
C VAL A 414 8.69 -1.99 27.59
N GLN A 415 8.86 -1.80 28.90
CA GLN A 415 8.69 -0.51 29.56
C GLN A 415 10.05 0.15 29.77
N ILE A 416 10.16 1.41 29.38
CA ILE A 416 11.41 2.18 29.34
C ILE A 416 11.27 3.39 30.26
N GLN A 417 12.30 3.67 31.08
CA GLN A 417 12.31 4.81 31.99
C GLN A 417 13.10 5.98 31.40
N PHE A 418 12.58 7.19 31.55
CA PHE A 418 13.25 8.42 31.14
C PHE A 418 12.91 9.59 32.07
N ILE A 419 13.65 10.69 31.98
CA ILE A 419 13.35 11.93 32.70
C ILE A 419 12.72 12.94 31.75
N GLU A 420 11.66 13.59 32.23
CA GLU A 420 10.98 14.69 31.54
C GLU A 420 10.58 15.73 32.56
N ASN A 421 10.88 17.00 32.31
CA ASN A 421 10.60 18.09 33.24
C ASN A 421 11.11 17.81 34.67
N LYS A 422 12.32 17.23 34.77
CA LYS A 422 12.98 16.83 36.03
C LYS A 422 12.24 15.76 36.84
N LYS A 423 11.30 15.03 36.23
CA LYS A 423 10.56 13.94 36.88
C LYS A 423 10.77 12.63 36.12
N PRO A 424 10.89 11.50 36.83
CA PRO A 424 10.92 10.19 36.18
C PRO A 424 9.56 9.89 35.55
N ARG A 425 9.61 9.42 34.31
CA ARG A 425 8.50 8.96 33.49
C ARG A 425 8.81 7.56 32.97
N SER A 426 7.78 6.88 32.47
CA SER A 426 7.93 5.63 31.76
C SER A 426 7.05 5.61 30.52
N THR A 427 7.53 5.00 29.45
CA THR A 427 6.77 4.75 28.22
C THR A 427 6.94 3.30 27.79
N LYS A 428 5.98 2.77 27.03
CA LYS A 428 6.16 1.47 26.36
C LYS A 428 6.90 1.68 25.06
N LEU A 429 7.72 0.71 24.65
CA LEU A 429 8.38 0.75 23.35
C LEU A 429 7.37 0.93 22.21
N SER A 430 6.22 0.25 22.26
CA SER A 430 5.15 0.41 21.27
C SER A 430 4.61 1.85 21.16
N GLU A 431 4.44 2.54 22.28
CA GLU A 431 3.95 3.92 22.32
C GLU A 431 5.03 4.87 21.80
N LEU A 432 6.30 4.61 22.16
CA LEU A 432 7.45 5.37 21.69
C LEU A 432 7.63 5.24 20.17
N LEU A 433 7.47 4.03 19.62
CA LEU A 433 7.57 3.78 18.18
C LEU A 433 6.58 4.68 17.42
N ASN A 434 5.34 4.85 17.89
CA ASN A 434 4.36 5.75 17.26
C ASN A 434 4.79 7.24 17.24
N THR A 435 5.84 7.62 17.97
CA THR A 435 6.34 9.01 18.07
C THR A 435 7.67 9.24 17.36
N ILE A 436 8.20 8.24 16.66
CA ILE A 436 9.43 8.33 15.86
C ILE A 436 9.11 8.02 14.40
N PRO A 437 9.85 8.60 13.43
CA PRO A 437 9.51 8.50 12.00
C PRO A 437 9.91 7.16 11.36
N PHE A 438 9.44 6.03 11.92
CA PHE A 438 9.83 4.71 11.43
C PHE A 438 9.14 4.28 10.13
N HIS A 439 8.01 4.90 9.78
CA HIS A 439 7.25 4.62 8.55
C HIS A 439 8.03 4.94 7.26
N LYS A 440 9.07 5.79 7.30
CA LYS A 440 9.97 6.00 6.16
C LYS A 440 10.99 4.87 5.96
N PHE A 441 11.20 4.01 6.96
CA PHE A 441 12.02 2.81 6.83
C PHE A 441 11.34 1.71 5.99
N ALA A 442 10.02 1.78 5.82
CA ALA A 442 9.26 0.81 5.04
C ALA A 442 9.36 0.99 3.51
N ASN A 443 9.84 2.14 3.04
CA ASN A 443 9.80 2.52 1.62
C ASN A 443 11.01 2.07 0.79
N THR A 444 11.98 1.36 1.39
CA THR A 444 13.18 0.85 0.70
C THR A 444 13.20 -0.68 0.61
N VAL A 445 12.05 -1.34 0.51
CA VAL A 445 12.03 -2.74 0.05
C VAL A 445 12.53 -2.75 -1.40
N CYS A 446 13.78 -3.16 -1.61
CA CYS A 446 14.32 -3.39 -2.94
C CYS A 446 13.44 -4.42 -3.66
N LYS A 447 13.05 -4.12 -4.91
CA LYS A 447 12.49 -5.13 -5.79
C LYS A 447 13.59 -6.18 -6.01
N TRP A 448 13.31 -7.43 -5.67
CA TRP A 448 14.26 -8.52 -5.86
C TRP A 448 14.45 -8.76 -7.36
N GLU A 449 15.56 -8.28 -7.90
CA GLU A 449 16.00 -8.57 -9.27
C GLU A 449 16.78 -9.88 -9.27
N HIS A 450 16.05 -11.01 -9.16
CA HIS A 450 16.39 -12.36 -9.65
C HIS A 450 17.84 -12.90 -9.62
N ASP A 451 18.70 -12.44 -8.70
CA ASP A 451 19.87 -13.23 -8.33
C ASP A 451 19.46 -14.16 -7.18
N PRO A 452 19.36 -15.49 -7.40
CA PRO A 452 19.06 -16.45 -6.35
C PRO A 452 20.14 -16.52 -5.26
N ASN A 453 21.29 -15.88 -5.49
CA ASN A 453 22.35 -15.69 -4.50
C ASN A 453 22.37 -14.27 -3.92
N ASP A 454 21.38 -13.43 -4.23
CA ASP A 454 21.21 -12.12 -3.59
C ASP A 454 20.82 -12.33 -2.12
N MET A 455 21.86 -12.42 -1.30
CA MET A 455 21.79 -12.45 0.16
C MET A 455 21.70 -11.03 0.74
N GLU A 456 21.67 -9.99 -0.09
CA GLU A 456 21.71 -8.59 0.30
C GLU A 456 20.31 -7.94 0.29
N THR A 457 19.33 -8.50 -0.41
CA THR A 457 17.95 -8.00 -0.43
C THR A 457 17.06 -8.72 0.60
N PHE A 458 16.34 -7.96 1.43
CA PHE A 458 15.28 -8.54 2.27
C PHE A 458 14.09 -8.96 1.38
N SER A 459 13.77 -10.26 1.40
CA SER A 459 12.70 -10.82 0.59
C SER A 459 11.66 -11.52 1.46
N LEU A 460 10.38 -11.21 1.23
CA LEU A 460 9.23 -11.93 1.79
C LEU A 460 8.82 -13.15 0.95
N ALA A 461 9.53 -13.42 -0.15
CA ALA A 461 9.24 -14.58 -0.98
C ALA A 461 9.70 -15.86 -0.26
N ASN A 462 8.83 -16.87 -0.26
CA ASN A 462 9.21 -18.17 0.27
C ASN A 462 10.03 -18.94 -0.79
N PRO A 463 11.12 -19.60 -0.41
CA PRO A 463 11.85 -20.45 -1.36
C PRO A 463 10.94 -21.58 -1.87
N LEU A 464 11.23 -22.06 -3.07
CA LEU A 464 10.56 -23.21 -3.64
C LEU A 464 11.01 -24.49 -2.91
N LEU A 465 10.16 -25.52 -2.93
CA LEU A 465 10.48 -26.79 -2.28
C LEU A 465 11.42 -27.63 -3.13
N ALA A 466 11.23 -27.64 -4.45
CA ALA A 466 12.14 -28.29 -5.38
C ALA A 466 13.40 -27.45 -5.64
N LYS A 467 14.52 -28.12 -5.87
CA LYS A 467 15.85 -27.52 -6.02
C LYS A 467 16.45 -27.86 -7.40
N ASP A 468 17.23 -26.93 -7.94
CA ASP A 468 18.05 -27.16 -9.14
C ASP A 468 19.17 -28.16 -8.77
N LEU A 469 19.31 -29.22 -9.56
CA LEU A 469 20.39 -30.20 -9.40
C LEU A 469 21.71 -29.73 -10.03
N HIS A 470 21.68 -28.63 -10.80
CA HIS A 470 22.82 -28.07 -11.52
C HIS A 470 23.48 -29.05 -12.49
N GLU A 471 22.68 -29.97 -13.03
CA GLU A 471 23.08 -30.95 -14.05
C GLU A 471 22.10 -30.92 -15.24
N GLU A 472 22.53 -31.48 -16.36
CA GLU A 472 21.68 -31.61 -17.54
C GLU A 472 20.71 -32.79 -17.34
N ILE A 473 19.42 -32.48 -17.19
CA ILE A 473 18.34 -33.47 -17.09
C ILE A 473 17.57 -33.48 -18.42
N THR A 474 17.34 -34.67 -18.96
CA THR A 474 16.51 -34.90 -20.14
C THR A 474 15.18 -35.57 -19.75
N GLU A 475 14.23 -35.66 -20.68
CA GLU A 475 12.94 -36.29 -20.40
C GLU A 475 13.08 -37.77 -20.00
N SER A 476 14.07 -38.48 -20.55
CA SER A 476 14.33 -39.89 -20.23
C SER A 476 14.76 -40.12 -18.79
N ASP A 477 15.26 -39.08 -18.12
CA ASP A 477 15.67 -39.14 -16.72
C ASP A 477 14.49 -38.95 -15.76
N LEU A 478 13.34 -38.49 -16.26
CA LEU A 478 12.12 -38.32 -15.49
C LEU A 478 11.39 -39.64 -15.28
N HIS A 479 10.74 -39.77 -14.13
CA HIS A 479 9.93 -40.94 -13.84
C HIS A 479 8.84 -41.16 -14.93
N PRO A 480 8.71 -42.36 -15.53
CA PRO A 480 7.80 -42.60 -16.66
C PRO A 480 6.34 -42.27 -16.36
N VAL A 481 5.87 -42.51 -15.13
CA VAL A 481 4.48 -42.18 -14.73
C VAL A 481 4.22 -40.67 -14.73
N LEU A 482 5.23 -39.83 -14.49
CA LEU A 482 5.10 -38.37 -14.55
C LEU A 482 4.93 -37.93 -16.00
N VAL A 483 5.78 -38.43 -16.89
CA VAL A 483 5.75 -38.10 -18.32
C VAL A 483 4.42 -38.56 -18.93
N ASP A 484 3.97 -39.78 -18.62
CA ASP A 484 2.68 -40.31 -19.05
C ASP A 484 1.52 -39.48 -18.50
N TYR A 485 1.54 -39.12 -17.22
CA TYR A 485 0.51 -38.28 -16.61
C TYR A 485 0.39 -36.91 -17.30
N LEU A 486 1.50 -36.21 -17.52
CA LEU A 486 1.49 -34.90 -18.17
C LEU A 486 1.06 -35.01 -19.65
N ARG A 487 1.64 -35.95 -20.41
CA ARG A 487 1.32 -36.10 -21.85
C ARG A 487 -0.06 -36.66 -22.09
N ARG A 488 -0.36 -37.84 -21.54
CA ARG A 488 -1.56 -38.60 -21.86
C ARG A 488 -2.78 -38.13 -21.08
N ILE A 489 -2.61 -37.79 -19.81
CA ILE A 489 -3.73 -37.41 -18.93
C ILE A 489 -4.03 -35.91 -19.05
N ILE A 490 -3.06 -35.04 -18.74
CA ILE A 490 -3.28 -33.59 -18.74
C ILE A 490 -3.36 -33.00 -20.15
N CYS A 491 -2.43 -33.37 -21.03
CA CYS A 491 -2.35 -32.81 -22.39
C CYS A 491 -3.10 -33.62 -23.45
N PHE A 492 -3.73 -34.74 -23.08
CA PHE A 492 -4.49 -35.61 -23.99
C PHE A 492 -3.70 -36.03 -25.26
N ASN A 493 -2.42 -36.33 -25.09
CA ASN A 493 -1.47 -36.66 -26.17
C ASN A 493 -1.33 -35.58 -27.26
N HIS A 494 -1.73 -34.33 -27.00
CA HIS A 494 -1.45 -33.22 -27.90
C HIS A 494 -0.02 -32.69 -27.67
N PRO A 495 0.90 -32.82 -28.65
CA PRO A 495 2.29 -32.39 -28.47
C PRO A 495 2.42 -30.90 -28.19
N GLU A 496 1.62 -30.07 -28.87
CA GLU A 496 1.62 -28.61 -28.68
C GLU A 496 1.14 -28.21 -27.28
N ARG A 497 0.16 -28.94 -26.71
CA ARG A 497 -0.29 -28.70 -25.33
C ARG A 497 0.76 -29.10 -24.33
N TYR A 498 1.47 -30.20 -24.59
CA TYR A 498 2.56 -30.65 -23.75
C TYR A 498 3.67 -29.60 -23.72
N GLN A 499 4.13 -29.15 -24.89
CA GLN A 499 5.11 -28.07 -25.01
C GLN A 499 4.67 -26.81 -24.25
N TRP A 500 3.44 -26.34 -24.49
CA TRP A 500 2.88 -25.16 -23.81
C TRP A 500 2.81 -25.34 -22.29
N LEU A 501 2.44 -26.53 -21.81
CA LEU A 501 2.37 -26.82 -20.38
C LEU A 501 3.76 -26.81 -19.73
N MET A 502 4.76 -27.38 -20.39
CA MET A 502 6.14 -27.37 -19.89
C MET A 502 6.69 -25.94 -19.81
N GLU A 503 6.42 -25.11 -20.82
CA GLU A 503 6.75 -23.68 -20.79
C GLU A 503 6.00 -22.93 -19.67
N TYR A 504 4.72 -23.23 -19.46
CA TYR A 504 3.91 -22.64 -18.40
C TYR A 504 4.45 -22.96 -17.01
N ILE A 505 4.68 -24.25 -16.70
CA ILE A 505 5.21 -24.68 -15.40
C ILE A 505 6.66 -24.22 -15.22
N GLY A 506 7.48 -24.27 -16.29
CA GLY A 506 8.87 -23.81 -16.24
C GLY A 506 8.95 -22.32 -15.91
N SER A 507 8.07 -21.50 -16.47
CA SER A 507 8.02 -20.07 -16.17
C SER A 507 7.50 -19.80 -14.76
N LEU A 508 6.50 -20.56 -14.29
CA LEU A 508 5.99 -20.52 -12.92
C LEU A 508 7.09 -20.79 -11.88
N CYS A 509 8.01 -21.72 -12.18
CA CYS A 509 9.06 -22.17 -11.26
C CYS A 509 10.35 -21.33 -11.34
N HIS A 510 10.78 -20.95 -12.54
CA HIS A 510 12.08 -20.29 -12.74
C HIS A 510 11.98 -18.77 -12.88
N TYR A 511 10.77 -18.20 -13.01
CA TYR A 511 10.50 -16.75 -12.98
C TYR A 511 9.41 -16.38 -11.95
N PRO A 512 9.62 -16.59 -10.64
CA PRO A 512 8.68 -16.32 -9.55
C PRO A 512 8.14 -14.88 -9.44
N ASP A 513 8.87 -13.89 -9.95
CA ASP A 513 8.48 -12.47 -10.01
C ASP A 513 7.58 -12.13 -11.21
N SER A 514 7.58 -12.98 -12.23
CA SER A 514 6.89 -12.77 -13.49
C SER A 514 5.54 -13.50 -13.52
N LYS A 515 4.59 -12.90 -14.23
CA LYS A 515 3.29 -13.52 -14.51
C LYS A 515 3.22 -14.04 -15.93
N THR A 516 2.69 -15.25 -16.09
CA THR A 516 2.35 -15.83 -17.39
C THR A 516 1.19 -15.07 -18.07
N LYS A 517 0.39 -14.34 -17.29
CA LYS A 517 -0.80 -13.58 -17.71
C LYS A 517 -1.87 -14.43 -18.41
N VAL A 518 -1.88 -15.73 -18.12
CA VAL A 518 -2.86 -16.69 -18.61
C VAL A 518 -3.29 -17.62 -17.49
N MET A 519 -4.59 -17.83 -17.35
CA MET A 519 -5.13 -18.84 -16.45
C MET A 519 -5.25 -20.19 -17.16
N LEU A 520 -4.72 -21.26 -16.57
CA LEU A 520 -4.96 -22.64 -17.03
C LEU A 520 -6.25 -23.20 -16.40
N VAL A 521 -7.14 -23.75 -17.22
CA VAL A 521 -8.35 -24.44 -16.78
C VAL A 521 -8.30 -25.90 -17.22
N LEU A 522 -8.28 -26.81 -16.26
CA LEU A 522 -8.40 -28.25 -16.47
C LEU A 522 -9.87 -28.68 -16.42
N TYR A 523 -10.37 -29.20 -17.54
CA TYR A 523 -11.77 -29.54 -17.72
C TYR A 523 -11.97 -31.04 -18.02
N SER A 524 -13.00 -31.64 -17.44
CA SER A 524 -13.60 -32.91 -17.91
C SER A 524 -14.94 -33.09 -17.23
N MET A 525 -15.93 -33.66 -17.92
CA MET A 525 -17.22 -33.98 -17.29
C MET A 525 -17.06 -35.08 -16.21
N GLU A 526 -16.11 -35.97 -16.42
CA GLU A 526 -15.77 -37.10 -15.59
C GLU A 526 -15.01 -36.66 -14.33
N LYS A 527 -15.42 -37.24 -13.19
CA LYS A 527 -14.76 -37.04 -11.89
C LYS A 527 -13.72 -38.13 -11.64
N GLN A 528 -12.76 -37.84 -10.76
CA GLN A 528 -11.71 -38.79 -10.34
C GLN A 528 -10.75 -39.22 -11.47
N ILE A 529 -10.42 -38.28 -12.35
CA ILE A 529 -9.44 -38.42 -13.45
C ILE A 529 -8.08 -37.76 -13.15
N GLY A 530 -7.82 -37.43 -11.88
CA GLY A 530 -6.52 -36.93 -11.45
C GLY A 530 -6.27 -35.43 -11.59
N LYS A 531 -7.28 -34.57 -11.86
CA LYS A 531 -7.09 -33.09 -11.92
C LYS A 531 -6.42 -32.53 -10.65
N SER A 532 -6.91 -32.90 -9.46
CA SER A 532 -6.36 -32.43 -8.17
C SER A 532 -4.97 -33.00 -7.86
N ASN A 533 -4.54 -34.08 -8.52
CA ASN A 533 -3.14 -34.55 -8.39
C ASN A 533 -2.16 -33.61 -9.10
N PHE A 534 -2.62 -32.83 -10.08
CA PHE A 534 -1.81 -31.79 -10.72
C PHE A 534 -1.52 -30.67 -9.73
N PHE A 535 -2.50 -30.26 -8.92
CA PHE A 535 -2.26 -29.32 -7.83
C PHE A 535 -1.22 -29.85 -6.84
N LYS A 536 -1.33 -31.12 -6.42
CA LYS A 536 -0.33 -31.75 -5.52
C LYS A 536 1.07 -31.76 -6.12
N LEU A 537 1.20 -32.04 -7.41
CA LEU A 537 2.47 -31.96 -8.14
C LEU A 537 3.05 -30.54 -8.07
N LEU A 538 2.25 -29.51 -8.36
CA LEU A 538 2.68 -28.11 -8.29
C LEU A 538 3.01 -27.68 -6.86
N THR A 539 2.25 -28.12 -5.85
CA THR A 539 2.56 -27.87 -4.44
C THR A 539 3.87 -28.55 -4.02
N SER A 540 4.21 -29.71 -4.58
CA SER A 540 5.49 -30.37 -4.33
C SER A 540 6.68 -29.64 -4.98
N LEU A 541 6.46 -28.95 -6.11
CA LEU A 541 7.47 -28.05 -6.69
C LEU A 541 7.63 -26.77 -5.86
N LEU A 542 6.51 -26.08 -5.59
CA LEU A 542 6.53 -24.73 -5.05
C LEU A 542 6.58 -24.67 -3.51
N GLY A 543 6.17 -25.72 -2.83
CA GLY A 543 5.95 -25.75 -1.39
C GLY A 543 4.59 -25.19 -0.97
N ALA A 544 4.02 -25.73 0.10
CA ALA A 544 2.70 -25.33 0.61
C ALA A 544 2.63 -23.84 0.99
N ALA A 545 3.75 -23.24 1.41
CA ALA A 545 3.86 -21.82 1.71
C ALA A 545 3.59 -20.92 0.49
N ASN A 546 3.87 -21.40 -0.73
CA ASN A 546 3.67 -20.66 -1.97
C ASN A 546 2.33 -20.95 -2.67
N THR A 547 1.52 -21.87 -2.15
CA THR A 547 0.25 -22.27 -2.77
C THR A 547 -0.96 -21.96 -1.91
N HIS A 548 -2.10 -21.72 -2.56
CA HIS A 548 -3.42 -21.59 -1.93
C HIS A 548 -4.46 -22.36 -2.75
N MET A 549 -5.40 -23.02 -2.08
CA MET A 549 -6.51 -23.73 -2.71
C MET A 549 -7.83 -23.16 -2.21
N THR A 550 -8.77 -22.92 -3.13
CA THR A 550 -10.14 -22.49 -2.82
C THR A 550 -11.15 -23.19 -3.72
N GLN A 551 -12.39 -23.28 -3.24
CA GLN A 551 -13.55 -23.75 -4.02
C GLN A 551 -14.43 -22.59 -4.49
N HIS A 552 -14.33 -21.42 -3.85
CA HIS A 552 -15.21 -20.29 -4.12
C HIS A 552 -14.42 -19.13 -4.72
N LEU A 553 -14.88 -18.64 -5.86
CA LEU A 553 -14.31 -17.48 -6.54
C LEU A 553 -14.44 -16.20 -5.71
N THR A 554 -15.56 -16.04 -5.02
CA THR A 554 -15.84 -14.87 -4.16
C THR A 554 -14.87 -14.74 -2.99
N ASN A 555 -14.25 -15.83 -2.55
CA ASN A 555 -13.20 -15.76 -1.53
C ASN A 555 -11.98 -14.99 -2.04
N VAL A 556 -11.69 -15.08 -3.34
CA VAL A 556 -10.51 -14.45 -3.96
C VAL A 556 -10.89 -13.14 -4.64
N PHE A 557 -11.98 -13.12 -5.41
CA PHE A 557 -12.39 -12.00 -6.26
C PHE A 557 -13.63 -11.26 -5.71
N GLY A 558 -13.96 -11.47 -4.44
CA GLY A 558 -15.01 -10.72 -3.73
C GLY A 558 -14.59 -9.28 -3.43
N GLU A 559 -15.48 -8.52 -2.81
CA GLU A 559 -15.26 -7.08 -2.51
C GLU A 559 -14.08 -6.81 -1.57
N ARG A 560 -13.71 -7.78 -0.73
CA ARG A 560 -12.55 -7.66 0.18
C ARG A 560 -11.21 -7.97 -0.50
N GLY A 561 -11.21 -8.34 -1.78
CA GLY A 561 -10.01 -8.84 -2.47
C GLY A 561 -9.55 -10.19 -1.91
N SER A 562 -8.23 -10.47 -2.02
CA SER A 562 -7.64 -11.77 -1.64
C SER A 562 -6.50 -11.65 -0.61
N PRO A 563 -6.75 -11.25 0.65
CA PRO A 563 -5.71 -11.20 1.68
C PRO A 563 -4.93 -12.52 1.85
N GLN A 564 -5.58 -13.66 1.62
CA GLN A 564 -5.01 -15.00 1.69
C GLN A 564 -4.05 -15.36 0.55
N LEU A 565 -4.03 -14.56 -0.53
CA LEU A 565 -3.09 -14.73 -1.64
C LEU A 565 -1.81 -13.91 -1.47
N ARG A 566 -1.69 -13.14 -0.39
CA ARG A 566 -0.44 -12.45 -0.07
C ARG A 566 0.71 -13.45 0.00
N HIS A 567 1.78 -13.14 -0.73
CA HIS A 567 2.99 -13.96 -0.85
C HIS A 567 2.75 -15.39 -1.39
N LYS A 568 1.62 -15.64 -2.08
CA LYS A 568 1.35 -16.91 -2.76
C LYS A 568 1.70 -16.81 -4.23
N LYS A 569 2.47 -17.77 -4.74
CA LYS A 569 2.79 -17.87 -6.16
C LYS A 569 1.67 -18.53 -6.96
N LEU A 570 0.89 -19.43 -6.35
CA LEU A 570 -0.17 -20.19 -7.04
C LEU A 570 -1.47 -20.20 -6.25
N CYS A 571 -2.57 -19.85 -6.91
CA CYS A 571 -3.94 -20.05 -6.44
C CYS A 571 -4.66 -21.09 -7.31
N TRP A 572 -5.10 -22.17 -6.68
CA TRP A 572 -5.85 -23.26 -7.30
C TRP A 572 -7.34 -23.18 -6.98
N PHE A 573 -8.18 -23.26 -8.01
CA PHE A 573 -9.63 -23.41 -7.89
C PHE A 573 -10.04 -24.85 -8.14
N GLU A 574 -10.55 -25.56 -7.13
CA GLU A 574 -10.94 -26.98 -7.28
C GLU A 574 -12.19 -27.15 -8.16
N GLU A 575 -13.13 -26.20 -8.11
CA GLU A 575 -14.36 -26.19 -8.92
C GLU A 575 -14.74 -24.76 -9.35
N ILE A 576 -13.98 -24.20 -10.30
CA ILE A 576 -14.14 -22.78 -10.67
C ILE A 576 -15.53 -22.42 -11.19
N ALA A 577 -16.22 -23.33 -11.89
CA ALA A 577 -17.56 -23.10 -12.44
C ALA A 577 -18.68 -23.74 -11.59
N GLY A 578 -18.44 -23.98 -10.29
CA GLY A 578 -19.42 -24.57 -9.38
C GLY A 578 -20.68 -23.70 -9.21
N ASP A 579 -20.50 -22.38 -9.09
CA ASP A 579 -21.59 -21.39 -9.04
C ASP A 579 -21.52 -20.41 -10.23
N LYS A 580 -22.45 -20.58 -11.16
CA LYS A 580 -22.56 -19.78 -12.39
C LYS A 580 -22.77 -18.28 -12.11
N ARG A 581 -23.54 -17.94 -11.05
CA ARG A 581 -23.86 -16.54 -10.74
C ARG A 581 -22.62 -15.84 -10.19
N SER A 582 -21.94 -16.47 -9.23
CA SER A 582 -20.69 -15.95 -8.68
C SER A 582 -19.59 -15.84 -9.74
N PHE A 583 -19.42 -16.83 -10.62
CA PHE A 583 -18.44 -16.76 -11.70
C PHE A 583 -18.68 -15.55 -12.61
N ARG A 584 -19.93 -15.34 -13.05
CA ARG A 584 -20.27 -14.22 -13.94
C ARG A 584 -20.03 -12.87 -13.26
N ASN A 585 -20.39 -12.74 -11.99
CA ASN A 585 -20.21 -11.50 -11.24
C ASN A 585 -18.72 -11.19 -10.98
N CYS A 586 -17.87 -12.21 -10.88
CA CYS A 586 -16.44 -12.05 -10.64
C CYS A 586 -15.59 -12.03 -11.93
N LEU A 587 -16.16 -12.27 -13.11
CA LEU A 587 -15.38 -12.53 -14.33
C LEU A 587 -14.42 -11.38 -14.69
N GLU A 588 -14.87 -10.14 -14.64
CA GLU A 588 -13.99 -9.00 -14.95
C GLU A 588 -12.85 -8.88 -13.93
N ARG A 589 -13.14 -9.10 -12.63
CA ARG A 589 -12.11 -9.15 -11.58
C ARG A 589 -11.13 -10.31 -11.77
N VAL A 590 -11.59 -11.47 -12.27
CA VAL A 590 -10.72 -12.60 -12.62
C VAL A 590 -9.77 -12.21 -13.75
N LYS A 591 -10.28 -11.59 -14.82
CA LYS A 591 -9.46 -11.16 -15.96
C LYS A 591 -8.39 -10.15 -15.55
N SER A 592 -8.79 -9.13 -14.79
CA SER A 592 -7.88 -8.14 -14.21
C SER A 592 -6.81 -8.81 -13.35
N ALA A 593 -7.20 -9.67 -12.40
CA ALA A 593 -6.24 -10.35 -11.53
C ALA A 593 -5.25 -11.25 -12.29
N ILE A 594 -5.63 -11.83 -13.43
CA ILE A 594 -4.71 -12.61 -14.28
C ILE A 594 -3.63 -11.71 -14.89
N THR A 595 -3.95 -10.47 -15.27
CA THR A 595 -3.03 -9.60 -16.03
C THR A 595 -2.31 -8.55 -15.21
N ASP A 596 -2.96 -8.05 -14.17
CA ASP A 596 -2.51 -6.87 -13.43
C ASP A 596 -1.29 -7.21 -12.58
N SER A 597 -0.34 -6.27 -12.53
CA SER A 597 0.89 -6.40 -11.75
C SER A 597 0.70 -6.08 -10.27
N VAL A 598 -0.46 -5.52 -9.90
CA VAL A 598 -0.83 -5.15 -8.52
C VAL A 598 -2.22 -5.67 -8.20
N GLN A 599 -2.47 -5.90 -6.92
CA GLN A 599 -3.78 -6.28 -6.42
C GLN A 599 -4.02 -5.59 -5.08
N SER A 600 -5.26 -5.15 -4.85
CA SER A 600 -5.68 -4.66 -3.55
C SER A 600 -6.38 -5.74 -2.72
N SER A 601 -6.20 -5.66 -1.41
CA SER A 601 -6.87 -6.55 -0.47
C SER A 601 -7.20 -5.78 0.81
N ARG A 602 -8.39 -6.03 1.37
CA ARG A 602 -8.85 -5.42 2.61
C ARG A 602 -9.05 -6.50 3.66
N LYS A 603 -8.21 -6.52 4.69
CA LYS A 603 -8.43 -7.37 5.87
C LYS A 603 -9.60 -6.80 6.67
N LEU A 604 -10.26 -7.66 7.45
CA LEU A 604 -11.38 -7.23 8.29
C LEU A 604 -10.88 -6.21 9.33
N TYR A 605 -11.52 -5.06 9.41
CA TYR A 605 -11.14 -3.94 10.30
C TYR A 605 -9.78 -3.28 9.99
N HIS A 606 -9.27 -3.45 8.77
CA HIS A 606 -8.05 -2.77 8.30
C HIS A 606 -8.34 -1.96 7.04
N GLU A 607 -7.49 -0.97 6.79
CA GLU A 607 -7.45 -0.23 5.54
C GLU A 607 -7.17 -1.14 4.34
N GLU A 608 -7.46 -0.63 3.15
CA GLU A 608 -7.16 -1.33 1.91
C GLU A 608 -5.67 -1.25 1.61
N GLU A 609 -5.05 -2.40 1.40
CA GLU A 609 -3.63 -2.50 1.09
C GLU A 609 -3.44 -2.91 -0.37
N VAL A 610 -2.57 -2.19 -1.08
CA VAL A 610 -2.14 -2.53 -2.44
C VAL A 610 -0.80 -3.25 -2.39
N HIS A 611 -0.73 -4.43 -3.00
CA HIS A 611 0.50 -5.22 -3.06
C HIS A 611 0.78 -5.73 -4.47
N GLY A 612 2.02 -6.16 -4.71
CA GLY A 612 2.40 -6.83 -5.95
C GLY A 612 1.55 -8.08 -6.18
N ASN A 613 1.10 -8.26 -7.42
CA ASN A 613 0.39 -9.46 -7.84
C ASN A 613 1.36 -10.31 -8.66
N ILE A 614 1.83 -11.41 -8.06
CA ILE A 614 2.66 -12.44 -8.71
C ILE A 614 1.93 -13.77 -8.83
N THR A 615 0.67 -13.83 -8.36
CA THR A 615 -0.10 -15.06 -8.21
C THR A 615 -0.55 -15.58 -9.56
N GLU A 616 -0.21 -16.83 -9.86
CA GLU A 616 -0.76 -17.58 -10.98
C GLU A 616 -2.08 -18.24 -10.59
N PHE A 617 -3.03 -18.27 -11.52
CA PHE A 617 -4.34 -18.86 -11.29
C PHE A 617 -4.51 -20.11 -12.14
N ILE A 618 -4.86 -21.23 -11.50
CA ILE A 618 -5.20 -22.48 -12.19
C ILE A 618 -6.54 -22.96 -11.65
N GLY A 619 -7.44 -23.37 -12.54
CA GLY A 619 -8.74 -23.92 -12.16
C GLY A 619 -8.93 -25.34 -12.65
N ALA A 620 -9.58 -26.16 -11.85
CA ALA A 620 -10.21 -27.39 -12.29
C ALA A 620 -11.72 -27.17 -12.38
N SER A 621 -12.36 -27.82 -13.35
CA SER A 621 -13.81 -27.79 -13.46
C SER A 621 -14.37 -29.07 -14.07
N ASN A 622 -15.59 -29.38 -13.66
CA ASN A 622 -16.41 -30.40 -14.31
C ASN A 622 -17.41 -29.81 -15.33
N ASN A 623 -17.44 -28.48 -15.44
CA ASN A 623 -18.39 -27.74 -16.26
C ASN A 623 -17.71 -26.48 -16.85
N LEU A 624 -18.04 -26.12 -18.10
CA LEU A 624 -17.50 -24.91 -18.75
C LEU A 624 -18.49 -23.74 -18.75
N ILE A 625 -19.69 -23.89 -18.19
CA ILE A 625 -20.69 -22.81 -18.22
C ILE A 625 -20.16 -21.58 -17.49
N GLY A 626 -20.09 -20.46 -18.22
CA GLY A 626 -19.60 -19.17 -17.72
C GLY A 626 -18.14 -18.91 -18.05
N ILE A 627 -17.32 -19.94 -18.30
CA ILE A 627 -15.90 -19.79 -18.62
C ILE A 627 -15.76 -19.23 -20.04
N VAL A 628 -15.17 -18.04 -20.13
CA VAL A 628 -14.83 -17.40 -21.40
C VAL A 628 -13.41 -17.75 -21.82
N LYS A 629 -13.14 -17.76 -23.13
CA LYS A 629 -11.79 -18.01 -23.67
C LYS A 629 -10.83 -16.82 -23.50
N ASP A 630 -11.34 -15.69 -23.04
CA ASP A 630 -10.54 -14.49 -22.83
C ASP A 630 -9.69 -14.64 -21.57
N LYS A 631 -8.37 -14.47 -21.70
CA LYS A 631 -7.36 -14.67 -20.65
C LYS A 631 -7.18 -16.11 -20.11
N MET A 632 -7.88 -17.09 -20.69
CA MET A 632 -7.92 -18.48 -20.18
C MET A 632 -7.55 -19.50 -21.27
N THR A 633 -6.68 -20.44 -20.93
CA THR A 633 -6.37 -21.65 -21.72
C THR A 633 -7.12 -22.84 -21.10
N ILE A 634 -7.90 -23.57 -21.89
CA ILE A 634 -8.70 -24.70 -21.41
C ILE A 634 -8.15 -26.01 -21.97
N PHE A 635 -7.72 -26.92 -21.10
CA PHE A 635 -7.34 -28.29 -21.44
C PHE A 635 -8.46 -29.25 -21.06
N ASP A 636 -9.00 -29.99 -22.02
CA ASP A 636 -9.71 -31.24 -21.71
C ASP A 636 -8.72 -32.30 -21.24
N VAL A 637 -9.02 -32.89 -20.09
CA VAL A 637 -8.21 -33.90 -19.42
C VAL A 637 -8.74 -35.28 -19.80
N ASN A 638 -7.85 -36.19 -20.15
CA ASN A 638 -8.21 -37.51 -20.63
C ASN A 638 -8.76 -38.41 -19.49
N PRO A 639 -9.96 -38.99 -19.65
CA PRO A 639 -10.56 -39.84 -18.62
C PRO A 639 -10.01 -41.28 -18.58
N ALA A 640 -8.99 -41.64 -19.37
CA ALA A 640 -8.48 -43.01 -19.50
C ALA A 640 -8.14 -43.71 -18.16
N GLU A 641 -7.70 -42.96 -17.15
CA GLU A 641 -7.35 -43.50 -15.82
C GLU A 641 -8.39 -43.17 -14.75
N GLN A 642 -9.65 -42.97 -15.14
CA GLN A 642 -10.72 -42.69 -14.18
C GLN A 642 -10.80 -43.79 -13.11
N HIS A 643 -10.87 -43.39 -11.84
CA HIS A 643 -10.92 -44.31 -10.68
C HIS A 643 -9.69 -45.23 -10.51
N ASN A 644 -8.62 -45.09 -11.30
CA ASN A 644 -7.44 -45.95 -11.18
C ASN A 644 -6.55 -45.54 -10.00
N LYS A 645 -6.87 -46.07 -8.81
CA LYS A 645 -6.12 -45.82 -7.58
C LYS A 645 -4.67 -46.30 -7.64
N VAL A 646 -4.39 -47.37 -8.40
CA VAL A 646 -3.03 -47.91 -8.53
C VAL A 646 -2.16 -46.94 -9.33
N TYR A 647 -2.67 -46.45 -10.46
CA TYR A 647 -1.97 -45.48 -11.30
C TYR A 647 -1.67 -44.18 -10.54
N TYR A 648 -2.68 -43.57 -9.90
CA TYR A 648 -2.46 -42.33 -9.14
C TYR A 648 -1.70 -42.54 -7.83
N GLY A 649 -1.78 -43.74 -7.23
CA GLY A 649 -0.96 -44.13 -6.10
C GLY A 649 0.52 -44.07 -6.46
N LYS A 650 0.92 -44.69 -7.59
CA LYS A 650 2.29 -44.60 -8.12
C LYS A 650 2.72 -43.17 -8.40
N LEU A 651 1.87 -42.37 -9.05
CA LEU A 651 2.18 -40.95 -9.29
C LEU A 651 2.45 -40.20 -7.97
N ILE A 652 1.65 -40.44 -6.94
CA ILE A 652 1.79 -39.75 -5.66
C ILE A 652 3.02 -40.24 -4.90
N ASP A 653 3.15 -41.55 -4.74
CA ASP A 653 4.14 -42.16 -3.85
C ASP A 653 5.53 -42.22 -4.48
N ASP A 654 5.62 -42.54 -5.78
CA ASP A 654 6.91 -42.71 -6.46
C ASP A 654 7.48 -41.37 -6.96
N VAL A 655 6.62 -40.37 -7.22
CA VAL A 655 7.01 -39.07 -7.79
C VAL A 655 6.70 -37.91 -6.86
N ILE A 656 5.43 -37.59 -6.59
CA ILE A 656 5.06 -36.33 -5.90
C ILE A 656 5.67 -36.23 -4.50
N LYS A 657 5.76 -37.34 -3.77
CA LYS A 657 6.39 -37.40 -2.44
C LYS A 657 7.90 -37.60 -2.48
N ASN A 658 8.48 -37.88 -3.65
CA ASN A 658 9.89 -38.18 -3.81
C ASN A 658 10.65 -36.91 -4.20
N GLU A 659 11.39 -36.32 -3.25
CA GLU A 659 12.14 -35.08 -3.44
C GLU A 659 13.09 -35.15 -4.64
N ASN A 660 13.77 -36.28 -4.84
CA ASN A 660 14.71 -36.44 -5.94
C ASN A 660 14.02 -36.38 -7.31
N GLU A 661 12.87 -37.04 -7.45
CA GLU A 661 12.11 -37.00 -8.71
C GLU A 661 11.51 -35.61 -8.98
N MET A 662 11.11 -34.90 -7.93
CA MET A 662 10.65 -33.52 -8.06
C MET A 662 11.79 -32.54 -8.43
N ASN A 663 13.00 -32.73 -7.88
CA ASN A 663 14.18 -31.93 -8.22
C ASN A 663 14.63 -32.17 -9.68
N LYS A 664 14.60 -33.42 -10.14
CA LYS A 664 14.82 -33.74 -11.58
C LYS A 664 13.81 -33.04 -12.46
N PHE A 665 12.52 -33.10 -12.11
CA PHE A 665 11.47 -32.44 -12.88
C PHE A 665 11.66 -30.91 -12.90
N TYR A 666 11.95 -30.31 -11.74
CA TYR A 666 12.26 -28.89 -11.63
C TYR A 666 13.45 -28.47 -12.50
N THR A 667 14.52 -29.26 -12.49
CA THR A 667 15.73 -29.02 -13.29
C THR A 667 15.43 -29.15 -14.80
N TYR A 668 14.69 -30.20 -15.19
CA TYR A 668 14.23 -30.40 -16.58
C TYR A 668 13.41 -29.23 -17.13
N LEU A 669 12.56 -28.63 -16.28
CA LEU A 669 11.70 -27.50 -16.66
C LEU A 669 12.48 -26.22 -17.03
N LYS A 670 13.74 -26.10 -16.61
CA LYS A 670 14.57 -24.90 -16.83
C LYS A 670 14.74 -24.56 -18.31
N GLN A 671 14.86 -25.56 -19.18
CA GLN A 671 15.01 -25.36 -20.62
C GLN A 671 13.74 -24.80 -21.30
N PHE A 672 12.59 -24.86 -20.63
CA PHE A 672 11.31 -24.34 -21.13
C PHE A 672 10.94 -22.99 -20.51
N ALA A 673 11.70 -22.54 -19.51
CA ALA A 673 11.37 -21.33 -18.78
C ALA A 673 11.52 -20.08 -19.67
N ASN A 674 10.48 -19.25 -19.72
CA ASN A 674 10.50 -17.99 -20.45
C ASN A 674 9.67 -16.94 -19.70
N PRO A 675 10.24 -15.76 -19.36
CA PRO A 675 9.56 -14.73 -18.56
C PRO A 675 8.45 -14.00 -19.32
N GLU A 676 8.36 -14.15 -20.65
CA GLU A 676 7.36 -13.47 -21.47
C GLU A 676 5.92 -13.98 -21.21
N PRO A 677 4.91 -13.10 -21.33
CA PRO A 677 3.51 -13.50 -21.27
C PRO A 677 3.21 -14.63 -22.24
N LYS A 678 2.48 -15.65 -21.78
CA LYS A 678 2.18 -16.82 -22.60
C LYS A 678 1.06 -16.50 -23.59
N SER A 679 1.19 -17.04 -24.80
CA SER A 679 0.09 -17.00 -25.77
C SER A 679 -1.06 -17.91 -25.36
N PHE A 680 -2.29 -17.53 -25.68
CA PHE A 680 -3.47 -18.38 -25.46
C PHE A 680 -3.43 -19.64 -26.32
N PHE A 681 -3.52 -20.81 -25.69
CA PHE A 681 -3.67 -22.05 -26.43
C PHE A 681 -5.16 -22.30 -26.72
N ARG A 682 -5.59 -22.10 -27.97
CA ARG A 682 -6.99 -22.24 -28.37
C ARG A 682 -7.34 -23.70 -28.62
N THR A 683 -8.06 -24.33 -27.69
CA THR A 683 -8.65 -25.65 -27.93
C THR A 683 -9.98 -25.57 -28.71
N GLY A 684 -10.22 -26.59 -29.55
CA GLY A 684 -11.46 -26.75 -30.34
C GLY A 684 -12.72 -27.01 -29.52
N ILE A 685 -12.61 -27.11 -28.19
CA ILE A 685 -13.74 -27.39 -27.28
C ILE A 685 -14.83 -26.29 -27.39
N GLY A 686 -14.46 -25.06 -27.76
CA GLY A 686 -15.40 -23.94 -27.89
C GLY A 686 -16.27 -23.92 -29.16
N THR A 687 -15.97 -24.68 -30.21
CA THR A 687 -16.79 -24.67 -31.45
C THR A 687 -17.98 -25.62 -31.41
N LYS A 688 -18.00 -26.62 -30.51
CA LYS A 688 -19.15 -27.52 -30.34
C LYS A 688 -20.28 -26.93 -29.48
N TRP A 689 -20.01 -25.97 -28.61
CA TRP A 689 -20.99 -25.47 -27.63
C TRP A 689 -21.75 -24.21 -28.04
N ASN A 690 -21.23 -23.40 -28.98
CA ASN A 690 -21.93 -22.24 -29.51
C ASN A 690 -23.11 -22.58 -30.45
N ARG A 691 -23.45 -23.85 -30.65
CA ARG A 691 -24.55 -24.30 -31.52
C ARG A 691 -25.81 -24.80 -30.79
N THR A 692 -25.84 -24.76 -29.46
CA THR A 692 -26.96 -25.31 -28.66
C THR A 692 -27.55 -24.33 -27.63
N HIS A 693 -27.38 -23.03 -27.85
CA HIS A 693 -28.18 -21.99 -27.19
C HIS A 693 -28.90 -21.14 -28.23
#